data_AF-A0A8T3PLE3-F1
#
_entry.id   AF-A0A8T3PLE3-F1
#
_cell.length_a   1.000
_cell.length_b   1.000
_cell.length_c   1.000
_cell.angle_alpha   90.00
_cell.angle_beta   90.00
_cell.angle_gamma   90.00
#
_symmetry.space_group_name_H-M   'P 1'
#
loop_
_entity.id
_entity.type
_entity.pdbx_description
1 polymer ?
#
loop_
_entity_poly.entity_id
_entity_poly.type
_entity_poly.pdbx_seq_one_letter_code
_entity_poly.pdbx_strand_id
1 'polypeptide(L)'
;MKRLYVTIAFALCFAYILTLLAISHVEAADGLVAAYNFDEGTGSSTNDASGNTNTGTLLNAFWSSSGKNGKAILFNGTSSRIDVNDCNSLDLTTNITLEAWVKPTTLPTGFRTILHKERANGDSYALYANHDINRPSGEIFTASSYSEVTGTAKVPVTTWTHLATTYDGTKLRLYVNGALKETTNKTGAIVPSSNPLRIGSSVVWGEFYNGLIDDIRIYNRTLSRAEIQTDMNTPVANNSADPAIVGQWSAPVNTSGLVAQHVNMLSTGKVLIWDGDLPGGAGGLAATILDPVNGALTSVPNNNTNLDCAGHAQLADGRILAIGGATREGVPGVKDVNIFNPANDSWSIGADMNYNRWYPTGTTLANGKVLVLSGNDGCGDESCRISTPELYDPDANTWTQLTSALHEIPLYPLSFLLPNGKLFVAGTYEYPIPSYTLDVATQTWQTIDSREFDGASAVLYNKGKIMKAGKATAPFISSDPSSTATYVIDMNGTSPQWRETASMNSPRSYHVLTLLPDGSTIVTGGGRTQYYADTAQAVKEAEIWDPTAETWTTMAKMTNPRLYHGTALLLPDGRVLVAGSGRLSPNPDQENYEIFSPPYLFKGGRPTVTSAPGTVQPGSQIFVGTPDAATIQTVSAVRVGAMTHSFNADQRYLILPFTQTTGGLNVQAPGNVNEIPPGYYMLFVVNANGVPSIANFIKVPQAADVPVPPSTTLLGNETVESQDNTNAGGSPEAFPFIAAESGMTNTMRIFVSNTNTATKIHVGLYNTSGSNPGSLMTSAVINNPINKAWNTVALPPVSVTAGTKYWIAFMHPPQSGNIQVKVKASSSGDGSQVSSVSNLTTLPATWAPGPNFPTSGSSTYILE
;
A
#
# COMPACT_ATOMS: atom_id res chain seq x y z
N MET A 1 -23.64 45.73 -34.16
CA MET A 1 -24.19 45.98 -32.79
C MET A 1 -24.79 44.76 -32.07
N LYS A 2 -24.66 43.51 -32.55
CA LYS A 2 -25.08 42.29 -31.80
C LYS A 2 -23.94 41.35 -31.37
N ARG A 3 -22.67 41.76 -31.56
CA ARG A 3 -21.48 40.99 -31.13
C ARG A 3 -20.69 41.62 -29.96
N LEU A 4 -21.18 42.73 -29.39
CA LEU A 4 -20.51 43.43 -28.28
C LEU A 4 -21.21 43.21 -26.91
N TYR A 5 -22.42 42.65 -26.90
CA TYR A 5 -23.19 42.41 -25.65
C TYR A 5 -22.96 41.03 -25.03
N VAL A 6 -22.48 40.04 -25.79
CA VAL A 6 -22.28 38.67 -25.29
C VAL A 6 -20.96 38.55 -24.50
N THR A 7 -19.98 39.41 -24.77
CA THR A 7 -18.67 39.38 -24.08
C THR A 7 -18.67 40.12 -22.75
N ILE A 8 -19.59 41.08 -22.53
CA ILE A 8 -19.68 41.86 -21.29
C ILE A 8 -20.56 41.15 -20.24
N ALA A 9 -21.57 40.37 -20.67
CA ALA A 9 -22.41 39.60 -19.74
C ALA A 9 -21.69 38.37 -19.13
N PHE A 10 -20.74 37.77 -19.86
CA PHE A 10 -19.92 36.66 -19.35
C PHE A 10 -18.84 37.11 -18.36
N ALA A 11 -18.30 38.33 -18.51
CA ALA A 11 -17.28 38.87 -17.61
C ALA A 11 -17.86 39.36 -16.26
N LEU A 12 -19.11 39.81 -16.23
CA LEU A 12 -19.76 40.30 -15.00
C LEU A 12 -20.37 39.18 -14.13
N CYS A 13 -20.70 38.02 -14.69
CA CYS A 13 -21.17 36.87 -13.92
C CYS A 13 -20.02 36.09 -13.25
N PHE A 14 -18.82 36.09 -13.87
CA PHE A 14 -17.61 35.49 -13.29
C PHE A 14 -17.04 36.30 -12.12
N ALA A 15 -17.26 37.63 -12.10
CA ALA A 15 -16.84 38.50 -11.00
C ALA A 15 -17.77 38.46 -9.77
N TYR A 16 -19.01 37.99 -9.91
CA TYR A 16 -20.00 37.94 -8.81
C TYR A 16 -20.09 36.56 -8.12
N ILE A 17 -19.61 35.49 -8.75
CA ILE A 17 -19.52 34.15 -8.14
C ILE A 17 -18.24 33.99 -7.29
N LEU A 18 -17.32 34.96 -7.33
CA LEU A 18 -16.09 34.94 -6.52
C LEU A 18 -16.18 35.69 -5.18
N THR A 19 -17.34 36.19 -4.77
CA THR A 19 -17.50 36.98 -3.51
C THR A 19 -18.44 36.38 -2.48
N LEU A 20 -18.86 35.11 -2.63
CA LEU A 20 -19.66 34.40 -1.62
C LEU A 20 -19.29 32.91 -1.57
N LEU A 21 -18.01 32.64 -1.30
CA LEU A 21 -17.50 31.35 -0.84
C LEU A 21 -16.13 31.59 -0.20
N ALA A 22 -16.10 32.40 0.86
CA ALA A 22 -15.04 32.31 1.85
C ALA A 22 -15.32 31.06 2.71
N ILE A 23 -15.14 29.87 2.12
CA ILE A 23 -14.74 28.72 2.90
C ILE A 23 -13.32 29.04 3.33
N SER A 24 -13.12 29.18 4.64
CA SER A 24 -11.81 29.25 5.26
C SER A 24 -11.06 27.96 4.93
N HIS A 25 -10.41 27.94 3.78
CA HIS A 25 -9.30 27.03 3.55
C HIS A 25 -8.22 27.50 4.50
N VAL A 26 -7.91 26.70 5.52
CA VAL A 26 -6.67 26.88 6.28
C VAL A 26 -5.57 26.45 5.32
N GLU A 27 -5.14 27.35 4.44
CA GLU A 27 -3.85 27.23 3.78
C GLU A 27 -2.81 27.02 4.88
N ALA A 28 -1.94 26.01 4.72
CA ALA A 28 -0.68 26.01 5.44
C ALA A 28 -0.05 27.39 5.19
N ALA A 29 0.28 28.13 6.26
CA ALA A 29 0.72 29.52 6.14
C ALA A 29 1.93 29.61 5.20
N ASP A 30 1.70 30.08 3.97
CA ASP A 30 2.73 30.15 2.93
C ASP A 30 3.99 30.83 3.47
N GLY A 31 5.16 30.22 3.25
CA GLY A 31 6.44 30.74 3.69
C GLY A 31 6.73 30.71 5.20
N LEU A 32 5.95 30.03 6.03
CA LEU A 32 6.24 29.86 7.47
C LEU A 32 7.43 28.90 7.68
N VAL A 33 8.46 29.37 8.37
CA VAL A 33 9.75 28.68 8.57
C VAL A 33 9.87 28.09 9.96
N ALA A 34 9.42 28.81 10.97
CA ALA A 34 9.38 28.33 12.35
C ALA A 34 8.23 28.99 13.10
N ALA A 35 7.55 28.25 13.96
CA ALA A 35 6.50 28.78 14.82
C ALA A 35 6.47 28.10 16.19
N TYR A 36 6.37 28.87 17.27
CA TYR A 36 6.38 28.34 18.64
C TYR A 36 5.26 28.97 19.47
N ASN A 37 4.31 28.14 19.91
CA ASN A 37 3.20 28.53 20.80
C ASN A 37 3.52 28.40 22.29
N PHE A 38 4.57 27.65 22.63
CA PHE A 38 4.95 27.35 24.01
C PHE A 38 3.84 26.75 24.89
N ASP A 39 2.96 25.93 24.32
CA ASP A 39 1.83 25.30 25.03
C ASP A 39 2.13 23.93 25.66
N GLU A 40 3.32 23.37 25.44
CA GLU A 40 3.73 22.06 25.97
C GLU A 40 3.69 22.05 27.51
N GLY A 41 4.20 23.11 28.13
CA GLY A 41 4.06 23.39 29.56
C GLY A 41 4.84 22.49 30.52
N THR A 42 5.60 21.52 30.02
CA THR A 42 6.53 20.67 30.79
C THR A 42 7.69 20.22 29.90
N GLY A 43 8.76 19.70 30.50
CA GLY A 43 9.95 19.23 29.78
C GLY A 43 10.96 20.33 29.45
N SER A 44 11.95 20.00 28.63
CA SER A 44 13.07 20.89 28.27
C SER A 44 13.16 21.19 26.77
N SER A 45 12.07 20.97 26.02
CA SER A 45 12.01 21.20 24.58
C SER A 45 10.72 21.91 24.18
N THR A 46 10.77 22.69 23.11
CA THR A 46 9.61 23.30 22.45
C THR A 46 9.58 22.89 20.98
N ASN A 47 8.39 22.50 20.53
CA ASN A 47 8.13 22.01 19.19
C ASN A 47 7.93 23.16 18.22
N ASP A 48 8.42 22.97 16.99
CA ASP A 48 8.15 23.86 15.88
C ASP A 48 6.82 23.47 15.20
N ALA A 49 5.84 24.36 15.26
CA ALA A 49 4.52 24.19 14.66
C ALA A 49 4.47 24.49 13.15
N SER A 50 5.59 24.93 12.55
CA SER A 50 5.66 25.22 11.10
C SER A 50 5.74 23.97 10.21
N GLY A 51 6.11 22.82 10.78
CA GLY A 51 6.38 21.58 10.04
C GLY A 51 7.83 21.40 9.59
N ASN A 52 8.72 22.37 9.81
CA ASN A 52 10.14 22.29 9.42
C ASN A 52 11.05 21.67 10.49
N THR A 53 10.49 21.16 11.59
CA THR A 53 11.20 20.47 12.68
C THR A 53 12.30 21.29 13.36
N ASN A 54 12.22 22.63 13.33
CA ASN A 54 13.15 23.54 14.01
C ASN A 54 12.97 23.51 15.54
N THR A 55 13.10 22.35 16.17
CA THR A 55 12.80 22.15 17.60
C THR A 55 13.80 22.90 18.49
N GLY A 56 13.30 23.60 19.51
CA GLY A 56 14.13 24.34 20.47
C GLY A 56 14.37 23.57 21.76
N THR A 57 15.57 23.71 22.35
CA THR A 57 15.92 23.17 23.67
C THR A 57 15.99 24.29 24.71
N LEU A 58 15.21 24.18 25.78
CA LEU A 58 15.17 25.15 26.87
C LEU A 58 16.36 24.96 27.81
N LEU A 59 17.07 26.04 28.11
CA LEU A 59 18.21 26.06 29.02
C LEU A 59 18.02 27.18 30.04
N ASN A 60 17.86 26.81 31.32
CA ASN A 60 17.53 27.72 32.42
C ASN A 60 16.26 28.57 32.19
N ALA A 61 15.42 28.21 31.22
CA ALA A 61 14.13 28.84 30.94
C ALA A 61 13.01 27.95 31.47
N PHE A 62 11.90 28.54 31.91
CA PHE A 62 10.83 27.83 32.60
C PHE A 62 9.48 28.03 31.95
N TRP A 63 8.64 26.99 31.95
CA TRP A 63 7.24 27.09 31.54
C TRP A 63 6.46 28.00 32.49
N SER A 64 5.54 28.76 31.93
CA SER A 64 4.62 29.64 32.65
C SER A 64 3.20 29.44 32.16
N SER A 65 2.24 29.40 33.07
CA SER A 65 0.81 29.39 32.75
C SER A 65 0.26 30.76 32.39
N SER A 66 1.09 31.81 32.41
CA SER A 66 0.68 33.20 32.18
C SER A 66 0.95 33.64 30.73
N GLY A 67 0.63 32.80 29.75
CA GLY A 67 0.82 33.07 28.32
C GLY A 67 0.00 34.24 27.79
N LYS A 68 0.34 34.71 26.59
CA LYS A 68 -0.52 35.60 25.82
C LYS A 68 -1.71 34.81 25.30
N ASN A 69 -1.44 33.60 24.81
CA ASN A 69 -2.42 32.61 24.37
C ASN A 69 -1.98 31.26 24.93
N GLY A 70 -2.73 30.70 25.89
CA GLY A 70 -2.31 29.46 26.56
C GLY A 70 -1.16 29.69 27.55
N LYS A 71 -0.03 29.00 27.35
CA LYS A 71 1.18 29.06 28.19
C LYS A 71 2.26 29.93 27.52
N ALA A 72 3.42 30.05 28.15
CA ALA A 72 4.57 30.80 27.62
C ALA A 72 5.88 30.33 28.27
N ILE A 73 7.01 30.85 27.79
CA ILE A 73 8.32 30.66 28.43
C ILE A 73 8.74 31.91 29.21
N LEU A 74 9.14 31.70 30.47
CA LEU A 74 9.72 32.68 31.37
C LEU A 74 11.26 32.65 31.27
N PHE A 75 11.83 33.80 30.97
CA PHE A 75 13.27 34.05 30.92
C PHE A 75 13.72 34.92 32.11
N ASN A 76 14.86 34.58 32.70
CA ASN A 76 15.34 35.15 33.96
C ASN A 76 16.20 36.43 33.83
N GLY A 77 16.58 36.82 32.61
CA GLY A 77 17.42 37.98 32.35
C GLY A 77 18.92 37.81 32.58
N THR A 78 19.42 36.60 32.84
CA THR A 78 20.84 36.35 33.11
C THR A 78 21.41 35.11 32.42
N SER A 79 20.61 34.06 32.20
CA SER A 79 21.09 32.80 31.64
C SER A 79 20.04 31.98 30.90
N SER A 80 18.75 32.32 31.01
CA SER A 80 17.67 31.64 30.29
C SER A 80 17.80 31.84 28.79
N ARG A 81 17.66 30.75 28.04
CA ARG A 81 17.58 30.78 26.58
C ARG A 81 16.90 29.53 26.04
N ILE A 82 16.52 29.58 24.77
CA ILE A 82 16.17 28.40 23.97
C ILE A 82 17.16 28.31 22.82
N ASP A 83 17.75 27.13 22.67
CA ASP A 83 18.71 26.81 21.62
C ASP A 83 17.99 26.04 20.51
N VAL A 84 17.86 26.64 19.33
CA VAL A 84 17.36 25.98 18.12
C VAL A 84 18.56 25.69 17.22
N ASN A 85 18.81 24.41 16.95
CA ASN A 85 19.94 23.99 16.14
C ASN A 85 19.88 24.62 14.74
N ASP A 86 21.06 24.82 14.17
CA ASP A 86 21.16 25.33 12.81
C ASP A 86 20.51 24.38 11.79
N CYS A 87 19.85 24.96 10.79
CA CYS A 87 19.20 24.24 9.70
C CYS A 87 19.10 25.15 8.48
N ASN A 88 19.18 24.57 7.28
CA ASN A 88 19.05 25.29 6.01
C ASN A 88 17.74 26.10 5.91
N SER A 89 16.66 25.66 6.58
CA SER A 89 15.39 26.40 6.60
C SER A 89 15.50 27.77 7.28
N LEU A 90 16.46 27.94 8.21
CA LEU A 90 16.72 29.17 8.95
C LEU A 90 17.72 30.10 8.26
N ASP A 91 18.32 29.70 7.14
CA ASP A 91 19.27 30.47 6.34
C ASP A 91 18.57 31.41 5.36
N LEU A 92 17.87 32.40 5.92
CA LEU A 92 17.06 33.34 5.17
C LEU A 92 17.94 34.43 4.52
N THR A 93 17.81 34.61 3.20
CA THR A 93 18.74 35.45 2.41
C THR A 93 18.11 36.68 1.76
N THR A 94 16.79 36.77 1.59
CA THR A 94 16.15 37.86 0.84
C THR A 94 15.02 38.53 1.61
N ASN A 95 13.90 37.84 1.77
CA ASN A 95 12.69 38.38 2.39
C ASN A 95 12.45 37.66 3.71
N ILE A 96 12.16 38.40 4.78
CA ILE A 96 11.87 37.80 6.08
C ILE A 96 10.77 38.54 6.81
N THR A 97 10.08 37.82 7.68
CA THR A 97 9.27 38.39 8.76
C THR A 97 9.56 37.66 10.06
N LEU A 98 9.77 38.41 11.14
CA LEU A 98 10.05 37.93 12.48
C LEU A 98 8.99 38.49 13.42
N GLU A 99 8.30 37.65 14.18
CA GLU A 99 7.22 38.08 15.08
C GLU A 99 7.30 37.40 16.45
N ALA A 100 6.86 38.10 17.49
CA ALA A 100 6.68 37.54 18.81
C ALA A 100 5.72 38.38 19.67
N TRP A 101 5.00 37.71 20.57
CA TRP A 101 4.43 38.36 21.75
C TRP A 101 5.45 38.39 22.87
N VAL A 102 5.62 39.56 23.50
CA VAL A 102 6.56 39.75 24.61
C VAL A 102 5.91 40.49 25.79
N LYS A 103 6.24 40.06 27.01
CA LYS A 103 5.85 40.72 28.26
C LYS A 103 7.05 40.81 29.20
N PRO A 104 7.87 41.87 29.07
CA PRO A 104 9.08 42.01 29.87
C PRO A 104 8.76 42.23 31.34
N THR A 105 9.43 41.54 32.26
CA THR A 105 9.34 41.83 33.70
C THR A 105 10.17 43.05 34.04
N THR A 106 11.37 43.14 33.47
CA THR A 106 12.25 44.30 33.55
C THR A 106 12.81 44.59 32.16
N LEU A 107 13.11 45.87 31.91
CA LEU A 107 13.71 46.29 30.64
C LEU A 107 14.73 47.42 30.93
N PRO A 108 15.90 47.07 31.50
CA PRO A 108 16.98 48.02 31.75
C PRO A 108 17.64 48.46 30.44
N THR A 109 18.41 49.54 30.47
CA THR A 109 19.19 50.02 29.32
C THR A 109 20.09 48.92 28.75
N GLY A 110 20.15 48.83 27.43
CA GLY A 110 20.94 47.84 26.68
C GLY A 110 20.09 46.81 25.94
N PHE A 111 20.76 45.98 25.14
CA PHE A 111 20.15 45.00 24.25
C PHE A 111 19.44 43.86 25.00
N ARG A 112 18.18 43.59 24.66
CA ARG A 112 17.37 42.50 25.24
C ARG A 112 16.72 41.68 24.13
N THR A 113 17.33 40.55 23.83
CA THR A 113 17.07 39.70 22.66
C THR A 113 15.77 38.92 22.77
N ILE A 114 14.92 38.98 21.75
CA ILE A 114 13.74 38.11 21.64
C ILE A 114 14.12 36.88 20.82
N LEU A 115 14.66 37.09 19.63
CA LEU A 115 15.22 36.04 18.80
C LEU A 115 16.43 36.55 18.01
N HIS A 116 17.43 35.71 17.81
CA HIS A 116 18.69 36.08 17.18
C HIS A 116 19.31 34.89 16.46
N LYS A 117 19.44 35.00 15.13
CA LYS A 117 20.24 34.07 14.33
C LYS A 117 21.69 34.52 14.41
N GLU A 118 22.48 33.83 15.22
CA GLU A 118 23.84 34.24 15.56
C GLU A 118 24.78 34.09 14.35
N ARG A 119 25.86 34.85 14.34
CA ARG A 119 27.09 34.67 13.54
C ARG A 119 28.28 34.78 14.48
N ALA A 120 29.45 34.33 14.04
CA ALA A 120 30.65 34.31 14.89
C ALA A 120 30.97 35.68 15.54
N ASN A 121 30.62 36.79 14.89
CA ASN A 121 30.81 38.15 15.39
C ASN A 121 29.60 39.07 15.07
N GLY A 122 28.36 38.62 15.31
CA GLY A 122 27.16 39.45 15.08
C GLY A 122 25.88 38.66 14.86
N ASP A 123 24.89 39.31 14.25
CA ASP A 123 23.64 38.75 13.78
C ASP A 123 23.67 38.44 12.27
N SER A 124 22.88 37.45 11.86
CA SER A 124 22.34 37.34 10.50
C SER A 124 21.04 38.14 10.43
N TYR A 125 20.12 37.87 11.36
CA TYR A 125 18.92 38.65 11.62
C TYR A 125 18.52 38.52 13.10
N ALA A 126 17.82 39.53 13.63
CA ALA A 126 17.37 39.53 15.02
C ALA A 126 16.12 40.42 15.25
N LEU A 127 15.42 40.12 16.34
CA LEU A 127 14.34 40.93 16.91
C LEU A 127 14.65 41.17 18.40
N TYR A 128 14.59 42.43 18.82
CA TYR A 128 14.91 42.86 20.18
C TYR A 128 13.72 43.57 20.84
N ALA A 129 13.54 43.29 22.13
CA ALA A 129 12.60 44.02 22.98
C ALA A 129 13.16 45.39 23.39
N ASN A 130 14.49 45.53 23.41
CA ASN A 130 15.18 46.74 23.84
C ASN A 130 16.60 46.82 23.26
N HIS A 131 17.14 48.04 23.18
CA HIS A 131 18.56 48.34 22.98
C HIS A 131 19.02 49.56 23.79
N ASP A 132 20.19 50.13 23.48
CA ASP A 132 20.85 51.20 24.25
C ASP A 132 20.03 52.47 24.46
N ILE A 133 19.18 52.87 23.50
CA ILE A 133 18.26 54.01 23.67
C ILE A 133 16.86 53.62 24.21
N ASN A 134 16.74 52.42 24.78
CA ASN A 134 15.54 51.88 25.43
C ASN A 134 14.31 51.72 24.50
N ARG A 135 14.51 51.17 23.30
CA ARG A 135 13.45 50.91 22.32
C ARG A 135 13.62 49.54 21.66
N PRO A 136 12.53 48.92 21.16
CA PRO A 136 12.64 47.67 20.42
C PRO A 136 13.33 47.92 19.06
N SER A 137 14.06 46.92 18.56
CA SER A 137 14.69 46.96 17.24
C SER A 137 14.51 45.67 16.45
N GLY A 138 14.57 45.80 15.14
CA GLY A 138 14.77 44.71 14.21
C GLY A 138 16.09 44.91 13.48
N GLU A 139 16.86 43.84 13.30
CA GLU A 139 18.22 43.91 12.78
C GLU A 139 18.46 42.87 11.70
N ILE A 140 19.25 43.25 10.70
CA ILE A 140 19.75 42.36 9.66
C ILE A 140 21.21 42.69 9.35
N PHE A 141 21.95 41.67 8.93
CA PHE A 141 23.27 41.86 8.37
C PHE A 141 23.28 41.44 6.91
N THR A 142 23.54 42.39 6.01
CA THR A 142 23.75 42.09 4.59
C THR A 142 25.25 42.03 4.26
N ALA A 143 25.61 41.46 3.11
CA ALA A 143 27.01 41.22 2.72
C ALA A 143 27.94 42.45 2.85
N SER A 144 27.40 43.67 2.84
CA SER A 144 28.16 44.91 2.92
C SER A 144 28.07 45.67 4.24
N SER A 145 27.04 45.47 5.08
CA SER A 145 26.93 46.15 6.39
C SER A 145 25.79 45.62 7.27
N TYR A 146 25.91 45.86 8.58
CA TYR A 146 24.82 45.84 9.56
C TYR A 146 23.77 46.92 9.24
N SER A 147 22.51 46.68 9.61
CA SER A 147 21.42 47.66 9.56
C SER A 147 20.32 47.34 10.57
N GLU A 148 19.75 48.38 11.15
CA GLU A 148 18.71 48.29 12.16
C GLU A 148 17.51 49.18 11.84
N VAL A 149 16.35 48.82 12.39
CA VAL A 149 15.16 49.66 12.47
C VAL A 149 14.73 49.74 13.93
N THR A 150 14.47 50.94 14.40
CA THR A 150 14.27 51.23 15.83
C THR A 150 12.87 51.75 16.08
N GLY A 151 12.19 51.27 17.12
CA GLY A 151 10.89 51.77 17.52
C GLY A 151 10.89 53.24 17.96
N THR A 152 9.71 53.79 18.18
CA THR A 152 9.54 55.19 18.62
C THR A 152 9.39 55.33 20.14
N ALA A 153 9.08 54.24 20.85
CA ALA A 153 8.84 54.23 22.28
C ALA A 153 9.35 52.93 22.93
N LYS A 154 9.58 52.98 24.24
CA LYS A 154 9.96 51.82 25.06
C LYS A 154 8.82 50.79 25.12
N VAL A 155 9.15 49.50 25.06
CA VAL A 155 8.18 48.42 25.30
C VAL A 155 7.72 48.49 26.77
N PRO A 156 6.41 48.56 27.05
CA PRO A 156 5.90 48.57 28.42
C PRO A 156 6.25 47.28 29.15
N VAL A 157 6.76 47.39 30.38
CA VAL A 157 6.97 46.22 31.24
C VAL A 157 5.64 45.70 31.77
N THR A 158 5.57 44.40 32.07
CA THR A 158 4.42 43.69 32.64
C THR A 158 3.14 43.73 31.77
N THR A 159 3.25 44.16 30.51
CA THR A 159 2.14 44.20 29.54
C THR A 159 2.55 43.47 28.26
N TRP A 160 1.66 42.63 27.73
CA TRP A 160 1.89 41.96 26.45
C TRP A 160 1.96 42.98 25.30
N THR A 161 3.02 42.91 24.51
CA THR A 161 3.25 43.73 23.32
C THR A 161 3.64 42.81 22.17
N HIS A 162 2.99 42.93 21.01
CA HIS A 162 3.40 42.22 19.80
C HIS A 162 4.44 43.05 19.06
N LEU A 163 5.57 42.44 18.72
CA LEU A 163 6.63 43.04 17.93
C LEU A 163 6.81 42.23 16.66
N ALA A 164 6.89 42.92 15.52
CA ALA A 164 7.18 42.29 14.25
C ALA A 164 8.17 43.11 13.42
N THR A 165 9.11 42.44 12.77
CA THR A 165 10.07 43.04 11.82
C THR A 165 9.91 42.39 10.46
N THR A 166 9.82 43.19 9.40
CA THR A 166 9.79 42.69 8.02
C THR A 166 10.95 43.26 7.21
N TYR A 167 11.52 42.45 6.33
CA TYR A 167 12.48 42.86 5.31
C TYR A 167 12.06 42.34 3.93
N ASP A 168 12.12 43.19 2.91
CA ASP A 168 11.72 42.87 1.52
C ASP A 168 12.88 42.93 0.51
N GLY A 169 14.13 42.90 1.01
CA GLY A 169 15.33 43.10 0.21
C GLY A 169 15.69 44.57 -0.04
N THR A 170 14.80 45.52 0.30
CA THR A 170 15.02 46.97 0.12
C THR A 170 14.67 47.84 1.33
N LYS A 171 13.79 47.36 2.21
CA LYS A 171 13.26 48.09 3.36
C LYS A 171 13.08 47.18 4.55
N LEU A 172 13.70 47.57 5.66
CA LEU A 172 13.52 46.96 6.97
C LEU A 172 12.49 47.79 7.75
N ARG A 173 11.47 47.13 8.32
CA ARG A 173 10.34 47.81 8.98
C ARG A 173 10.07 47.18 10.33
N LEU A 174 9.70 48.01 11.30
CA LEU A 174 9.27 47.56 12.63
C LEU A 174 7.81 47.90 12.89
N TYR A 175 7.06 46.92 13.38
CA TYR A 175 5.68 47.04 13.77
C TYR A 175 5.55 46.78 15.28
N VAL A 176 4.71 47.57 15.94
CA VAL A 176 4.35 47.38 17.34
C VAL A 176 2.83 47.29 17.41
N ASN A 177 2.31 46.19 17.95
CA ASN A 177 0.88 45.86 18.00
C ASN A 177 0.19 45.99 16.62
N GLY A 178 0.84 45.46 15.57
CA GLY A 178 0.32 45.48 14.20
C GLY A 178 0.34 46.84 13.49
N ALA A 179 0.87 47.88 14.14
CA ALA A 179 1.03 49.21 13.55
C ALA A 179 2.50 49.46 13.16
N LEU A 180 2.72 49.82 11.89
CA LEU A 180 4.04 50.24 11.41
C LEU A 180 4.53 51.45 12.22
N LYS A 181 5.74 51.37 12.77
CA LYS A 181 6.35 52.45 13.55
C LYS A 181 7.45 53.15 12.80
N GLU A 182 8.38 52.39 12.23
CA GLU A 182 9.53 52.94 11.53
C GLU A 182 9.95 52.10 10.33
N THR A 183 10.71 52.71 9.44
CA THR A 183 11.27 52.07 8.24
C THR A 183 12.68 52.57 7.97
N THR A 184 13.61 51.63 7.83
CA THR A 184 14.98 51.88 7.38
C THR A 184 15.14 51.37 5.95
N ASN A 185 15.61 52.22 5.04
CA ASN A 185 15.95 51.79 3.67
C ASN A 185 17.29 51.05 3.71
N LYS A 186 17.30 49.78 3.28
CA LYS A 186 18.50 48.95 3.22
C LYS A 186 18.36 47.93 2.10
N THR A 187 19.33 47.88 1.20
CA THR A 187 19.38 46.89 0.12
C THR A 187 20.43 45.81 0.37
N GLY A 188 20.18 44.63 -0.18
CA GLY A 188 21.13 43.52 -0.21
C GLY A 188 20.58 42.23 0.40
N ALA A 189 21.23 41.12 0.08
CA ALA A 189 20.90 39.82 0.66
C ALA A 189 21.40 39.73 2.10
N ILE A 190 20.57 39.16 2.98
CA ILE A 190 20.95 38.77 4.34
C ILE A 190 22.02 37.69 4.25
N VAL A 191 23.05 37.79 5.09
CA VAL A 191 24.13 36.79 5.14
C VAL A 191 23.65 35.60 5.98
N PRO A 192 23.57 34.38 5.41
CA PRO A 192 23.19 33.19 6.17
C PRO A 192 24.26 32.83 7.22
N SER A 193 23.96 31.89 8.10
CA SER A 193 24.88 31.55 9.19
C SER A 193 24.72 30.10 9.59
N SER A 194 25.82 29.41 9.88
CA SER A 194 25.79 28.05 10.42
C SER A 194 25.68 27.98 11.95
N ASN A 195 25.44 29.11 12.64
CA ASN A 195 25.28 29.13 14.10
C ASN A 195 23.80 29.01 14.50
N PRO A 196 23.50 28.53 15.73
CA PRO A 196 22.12 28.37 16.20
C PRO A 196 21.26 29.63 16.14
N LEU A 197 19.94 29.43 16.02
CA LEU A 197 18.95 30.45 16.37
C LEU A 197 18.74 30.42 17.89
N ARG A 198 18.86 31.59 18.53
CA ARG A 198 18.59 31.76 19.97
C ARG A 198 17.25 32.45 20.16
N ILE A 199 16.48 32.00 21.14
CA ILE A 199 15.30 32.72 21.63
C ILE A 199 15.55 33.14 23.08
N GLY A 200 15.28 34.41 23.39
CA GLY A 200 15.46 35.02 24.71
C GLY A 200 16.91 35.38 25.07
N SER A 201 17.89 35.18 24.18
CA SER A 201 19.28 35.54 24.43
C SER A 201 20.11 35.79 23.16
N SER A 202 21.27 36.43 23.34
CA SER A 202 22.44 36.37 22.47
C SER A 202 23.62 35.88 23.30
N VAL A 203 24.16 34.70 22.97
CA VAL A 203 25.32 34.13 23.65
C VAL A 203 26.60 34.85 23.24
N VAL A 204 26.67 35.30 21.98
CA VAL A 204 27.82 36.05 21.45
C VAL A 204 28.05 37.35 22.21
N TRP A 205 26.97 38.03 22.60
CA TRP A 205 27.03 39.35 23.26
C TRP A 205 26.63 39.35 24.74
N GLY A 206 26.19 38.21 25.27
CA GLY A 206 25.77 38.09 26.67
C GLY A 206 24.48 38.84 27.00
N GLU A 207 23.55 38.91 26.03
CA GLU A 207 22.29 39.62 26.16
C GLU A 207 21.20 38.63 26.55
N PHE A 208 20.41 38.95 27.58
CA PHE A 208 19.39 38.03 28.09
C PHE A 208 18.08 38.77 28.35
N TYR A 209 16.99 38.21 27.85
CA TYR A 209 15.66 38.74 28.07
C TYR A 209 15.13 38.36 29.45
N ASN A 210 14.39 39.27 30.10
CA ASN A 210 13.76 39.05 31.39
C ASN A 210 12.25 39.26 31.28
N GLY A 211 11.49 38.18 31.33
CA GLY A 211 10.04 38.21 31.18
C GLY A 211 9.51 37.02 30.38
N LEU A 212 8.28 37.16 29.90
CA LEU A 212 7.61 36.13 29.11
C LEU A 212 7.73 36.43 27.61
N ILE A 213 7.92 35.38 26.81
CA ILE A 213 7.82 35.38 25.35
C ILE A 213 6.81 34.29 24.96
N ASP A 214 5.99 34.58 23.96
CA ASP A 214 4.93 33.71 23.45
C ASP A 214 4.70 33.91 21.95
N ASP A 215 4.08 32.93 21.27
CA ASP A 215 3.62 32.98 19.87
C ASP A 215 4.65 33.57 18.90
N ILE A 216 5.79 32.90 18.77
CA ILE A 216 6.85 33.32 17.84
C ILE A 216 6.54 32.80 16.43
N ARG A 217 6.78 33.62 15.41
CA ARG A 217 6.74 33.21 13.99
C ARG A 217 7.94 33.75 13.23
N ILE A 218 8.47 32.93 12.33
CA ILE A 218 9.51 33.28 11.35
C ILE A 218 9.00 32.90 9.98
N TYR A 219 9.03 33.83 9.03
CA TYR A 219 8.68 33.62 7.64
C TYR A 219 9.85 33.92 6.72
N ASN A 220 9.98 33.18 5.62
CA ASN A 220 10.91 33.44 4.51
C ASN A 220 10.35 34.43 3.46
N ARG A 221 9.30 35.17 3.84
CA ARG A 221 8.67 36.19 3.02
C ARG A 221 8.31 37.40 3.85
N THR A 222 8.10 38.52 3.15
CA THR A 222 7.63 39.76 3.77
C THR A 222 6.12 39.69 3.94
N LEU A 223 5.63 39.73 5.18
CA LEU A 223 4.19 39.85 5.44
C LEU A 223 3.72 41.29 5.20
N SER A 224 2.51 41.41 4.68
CA SER A 224 1.78 42.68 4.68
C SER A 224 1.34 43.05 6.09
N ARG A 225 1.04 44.34 6.31
CA ARG A 225 0.50 44.81 7.59
C ARG A 225 -0.77 44.06 8.02
N ALA A 226 -1.63 43.69 7.07
CA ALA A 226 -2.87 42.97 7.36
C ALA A 226 -2.60 41.53 7.83
N GLU A 227 -1.60 40.87 7.25
CA GLU A 227 -1.14 39.55 7.70
C GLU A 227 -0.54 39.62 9.10
N ILE A 228 0.34 40.59 9.39
CA ILE A 228 0.88 40.82 10.75
C ILE A 228 -0.25 41.04 11.78
N GLN A 229 -1.28 41.81 11.40
CA GLN A 229 -2.44 42.02 12.26
C GLN A 229 -3.28 40.75 12.45
N THR A 230 -3.30 39.86 11.47
CA THR A 230 -3.98 38.56 11.55
C THR A 230 -3.22 37.62 12.48
N ASP A 231 -1.90 37.50 12.29
CA ASP A 231 -1.01 36.67 13.12
C ASP A 231 -1.01 37.11 14.58
N MET A 232 -0.96 38.42 14.84
CA MET A 232 -1.03 38.97 16.18
C MET A 232 -2.32 38.54 16.93
N ASN A 233 -3.42 38.37 16.20
CA ASN A 233 -4.73 38.02 16.77
C ASN A 233 -5.06 36.53 16.72
N THR A 234 -4.21 35.72 16.08
CA THR A 234 -4.42 34.28 15.90
C THR A 234 -3.31 33.54 16.65
N PRO A 235 -3.62 32.70 17.65
CA PRO A 235 -2.59 31.91 18.32
C PRO A 235 -1.81 31.02 17.34
N VAL A 236 -0.54 30.71 17.63
CA VAL A 236 0.17 29.67 16.87
C VAL A 236 -0.51 28.34 17.18
N ALA A 237 -1.17 27.74 16.19
CA ALA A 237 -1.87 26.48 16.38
C ALA A 237 -0.89 25.36 16.77
N ASN A 238 -1.25 24.55 17.77
CA ASN A 238 -0.45 23.39 18.16
C ASN A 238 -0.72 22.22 17.22
N ASN A 239 -0.23 22.34 15.98
CA ASN A 239 -0.44 21.35 14.91
C ASN A 239 0.17 19.97 15.26
N SER A 240 1.04 19.90 16.28
CA SER A 240 1.71 18.67 16.73
C SER A 240 0.84 17.74 17.60
N ALA A 241 -0.36 18.19 18.03
CA ALA A 241 -1.27 17.40 18.86
C ALA A 241 -2.68 17.24 18.26
N ASP A 242 -3.01 17.91 17.15
CA ASP A 242 -4.30 17.73 16.49
C ASP A 242 -4.36 16.36 15.79
N PRO A 243 -5.25 15.44 16.22
CA PRO A 243 -5.39 14.14 15.57
C PRO A 243 -5.74 14.23 14.07
N ALA A 244 -6.37 15.32 13.60
CA ALA A 244 -6.66 15.52 12.18
C ALA A 244 -5.42 15.81 11.32
N ILE A 245 -4.27 16.09 11.95
CA ILE A 245 -2.97 16.32 11.31
C ILE A 245 -2.04 15.15 11.56
N VAL A 246 -1.89 14.73 12.83
CA VAL A 246 -0.85 13.77 13.25
C VAL A 246 -1.40 12.39 13.64
N GLY A 247 -2.71 12.19 13.62
CA GLY A 247 -3.36 10.96 14.08
C GLY A 247 -3.28 10.80 15.61
N GLN A 248 -3.71 9.64 16.11
CA GLN A 248 -3.79 9.37 17.54
C GLN A 248 -3.46 7.92 17.87
N TRP A 249 -2.66 7.70 18.92
CA TRP A 249 -2.42 6.37 19.48
C TRP A 249 -3.38 6.05 20.61
N SER A 250 -3.82 4.80 20.70
CA SER A 250 -4.46 4.26 21.90
C SER A 250 -3.45 4.10 23.03
N ALA A 251 -3.94 3.90 24.25
CA ALA A 251 -3.09 3.36 25.31
C ALA A 251 -2.62 1.93 24.95
N PRO A 252 -1.45 1.49 25.45
CA PRO A 252 -1.00 0.11 25.30
C PRO A 252 -1.96 -0.88 25.95
N VAL A 253 -2.22 -1.99 25.27
CA VAL A 253 -3.05 -3.10 25.75
C VAL A 253 -2.20 -4.37 25.84
N ASN A 254 -2.21 -5.03 27.00
CA ASN A 254 -1.41 -6.22 27.24
C ASN A 254 -1.97 -7.43 26.47
N THR A 255 -1.08 -8.23 25.87
CA THR A 255 -1.38 -9.43 25.08
C THR A 255 -1.38 -10.73 25.90
N SER A 256 -1.53 -10.61 27.23
CA SER A 256 -1.47 -11.71 28.20
C SER A 256 -0.17 -12.52 28.16
N GLY A 257 0.97 -11.82 28.04
CA GLY A 257 2.30 -12.46 28.07
C GLY A 257 2.87 -12.85 26.70
N LEU A 258 2.21 -12.48 25.60
CA LEU A 258 2.63 -12.85 24.25
C LEU A 258 3.34 -11.71 23.52
N VAL A 259 4.52 -11.96 22.97
CA VAL A 259 5.15 -11.07 22.01
C VAL A 259 4.58 -11.38 20.63
N ALA A 260 3.90 -10.42 20.02
CA ALA A 260 3.25 -10.58 18.72
C ALA A 260 4.27 -10.53 17.57
N GLN A 261 5.12 -11.55 17.46
CA GLN A 261 6.16 -11.64 16.42
C GLN A 261 5.59 -11.91 15.03
N HIS A 262 4.45 -12.61 14.97
CA HIS A 262 3.72 -12.89 13.76
C HIS A 262 2.28 -12.45 13.93
N VAL A 263 1.75 -11.70 12.95
CA VAL A 263 0.36 -11.23 12.95
C VAL A 263 -0.28 -11.45 11.58
N ASN A 264 -1.49 -11.99 11.58
CA ASN A 264 -2.21 -12.36 10.36
C ASN A 264 -3.67 -11.92 10.46
N MET A 265 -4.13 -11.15 9.49
CA MET A 265 -5.52 -10.72 9.40
C MET A 265 -6.38 -11.90 8.93
N LEU A 266 -7.34 -12.32 9.74
CA LEU A 266 -8.26 -13.40 9.41
C LEU A 266 -9.41 -12.87 8.55
N SER A 267 -10.04 -13.74 7.77
CA SER A 267 -11.24 -13.43 6.99
C SER A 267 -12.44 -12.97 7.86
N THR A 268 -12.37 -13.20 9.16
CA THR A 268 -13.36 -12.77 10.16
C THR A 268 -13.16 -11.33 10.65
N GLY A 269 -12.06 -10.67 10.26
CA GLY A 269 -11.68 -9.35 10.77
C GLY A 269 -10.93 -9.38 12.12
N LYS A 270 -10.70 -10.56 12.68
CA LYS A 270 -9.84 -10.80 13.85
C LYS A 270 -8.39 -10.98 13.43
N VAL A 271 -7.46 -10.90 14.38
CA VAL A 271 -6.02 -11.04 14.13
C VAL A 271 -5.50 -12.29 14.82
N LEU A 272 -4.93 -13.23 14.04
CA LEU A 272 -4.17 -14.35 14.58
C LEU A 272 -2.75 -13.87 14.90
N ILE A 273 -2.34 -14.08 16.14
CA ILE A 273 -1.04 -13.73 16.69
C ILE A 273 -0.36 -15.02 17.12
N TRP A 274 0.92 -15.17 16.83
CA TRP A 274 1.74 -16.17 17.53
C TRP A 274 3.09 -15.60 17.92
N ASP A 275 3.62 -16.23 18.96
CA ASP A 275 4.88 -15.91 19.59
C ASP A 275 5.94 -16.94 19.17
N GLY A 276 7.21 -16.57 19.30
CA GLY A 276 8.36 -17.43 19.13
C GLY A 276 9.16 -17.49 20.43
N ASP A 277 9.46 -18.69 20.94
CA ASP A 277 10.16 -18.85 22.23
C ASP A 277 11.44 -19.63 22.04
N LEU A 278 12.53 -19.13 22.64
CA LEU A 278 13.58 -19.89 23.34
C LEU A 278 14.31 -18.99 24.37
N PRO A 279 14.86 -19.49 25.51
CA PRO A 279 14.81 -20.85 26.09
C PRO A 279 14.05 -20.94 27.45
N GLY A 280 13.27 -22.03 27.65
CA GLY A 280 12.58 -22.31 28.93
C GLY A 280 11.42 -23.34 28.91
N GLY A 281 10.89 -23.70 27.74
CA GLY A 281 10.23 -25.00 27.55
C GLY A 281 8.72 -25.05 27.26
N ALA A 282 8.10 -24.00 26.71
CA ALA A 282 6.72 -24.14 26.18
C ALA A 282 6.34 -23.27 24.95
N GLY A 283 7.12 -22.28 24.54
CA GLY A 283 6.57 -21.07 23.92
C GLY A 283 6.66 -20.90 22.40
N GLY A 284 7.00 -21.92 21.64
CA GLY A 284 6.86 -21.89 20.17
C GLY A 284 5.45 -22.23 19.67
N LEU A 285 4.61 -22.68 20.60
CA LEU A 285 3.29 -23.25 20.35
C LEU A 285 2.17 -22.25 20.64
N ALA A 286 2.51 -21.09 21.22
CA ALA A 286 1.54 -20.11 21.66
C ALA A 286 1.00 -19.31 20.48
N ALA A 287 -0.30 -19.50 20.19
CA ALA A 287 -1.04 -18.70 19.25
C ALA A 287 -2.35 -18.25 19.88
N THR A 288 -2.81 -17.05 19.53
CA THR A 288 -4.00 -16.40 20.09
C THR A 288 -4.68 -15.56 19.03
N ILE A 289 -6.00 -15.54 19.03
CA ILE A 289 -6.81 -14.63 18.23
C ILE A 289 -7.13 -13.39 19.06
N LEU A 290 -6.78 -12.22 18.55
CA LEU A 290 -7.21 -10.92 19.02
C LEU A 290 -8.45 -10.47 18.24
N ASP A 291 -9.53 -10.15 18.96
CA ASP A 291 -10.64 -9.38 18.42
C ASP A 291 -10.36 -7.88 18.58
N PRO A 292 -10.05 -7.15 17.48
CA PRO A 292 -9.65 -5.74 17.57
C PRO A 292 -10.81 -4.79 17.92
N VAL A 293 -12.06 -5.27 17.93
CA VAL A 293 -13.23 -4.44 18.25
C VAL A 293 -13.39 -4.28 19.75
N ASN A 294 -13.22 -5.36 20.51
CA ASN A 294 -13.43 -5.40 21.96
C ASN A 294 -12.16 -5.74 22.77
N GLY A 295 -11.06 -6.09 22.11
CA GLY A 295 -9.79 -6.46 22.73
C GLY A 295 -9.74 -7.89 23.29
N ALA A 296 -10.74 -8.74 23.02
CA ALA A 296 -10.78 -10.11 23.53
C ALA A 296 -9.66 -10.97 22.93
N LEU A 297 -9.03 -11.79 23.76
CA LEU A 297 -7.98 -12.72 23.40
C LEU A 297 -8.50 -14.16 23.55
N THR A 298 -8.39 -14.97 22.48
CA THR A 298 -8.78 -16.38 22.47
C THR A 298 -7.58 -17.26 22.15
N SER A 299 -7.12 -18.07 23.10
CA SER A 299 -5.98 -18.96 22.90
C SER A 299 -6.29 -20.08 21.92
N VAL A 300 -5.42 -20.27 20.93
CA VAL A 300 -5.51 -21.27 19.86
C VAL A 300 -4.13 -21.90 19.59
N PRO A 301 -3.51 -22.56 20.59
CA PRO A 301 -2.12 -23.00 20.48
C PRO A 301 -1.92 -23.98 19.32
N ASN A 302 -0.78 -23.86 18.64
CA ASN A 302 -0.34 -24.87 17.68
C ASN A 302 0.46 -25.94 18.43
N ASN A 303 -0.15 -27.08 18.72
CA ASN A 303 0.53 -28.15 19.47
C ASN A 303 1.47 -29.02 18.62
N ASN A 304 1.62 -28.72 17.32
CA ASN A 304 2.40 -29.55 16.40
C ASN A 304 3.83 -29.05 16.24
N THR A 305 3.99 -27.78 15.86
CA THR A 305 5.26 -27.20 15.39
C THR A 305 5.53 -25.91 16.14
N ASN A 306 6.81 -25.65 16.45
CA ASN A 306 7.25 -24.33 16.88
C ASN A 306 7.22 -23.38 15.67
N LEU A 307 6.25 -22.46 15.66
CA LEU A 307 6.02 -21.53 14.55
C LEU A 307 6.91 -20.29 14.60
N ASP A 308 7.82 -20.22 15.58
CA ASP A 308 8.87 -19.22 15.60
C ASP A 308 9.56 -19.21 14.23
N CYS A 309 9.74 -18.01 13.69
CA CYS A 309 10.50 -17.80 12.45
C CYS A 309 9.89 -18.49 11.21
N ALA A 310 8.62 -18.91 11.27
CA ALA A 310 7.91 -19.45 10.11
C ALA A 310 7.64 -18.36 9.05
N GLY A 311 7.57 -18.79 7.79
CA GLY A 311 6.93 -17.99 6.73
C GLY A 311 5.41 -18.13 6.79
N HIS A 312 4.70 -17.27 6.08
CA HIS A 312 3.24 -17.34 6.00
C HIS A 312 2.71 -16.89 4.66
N ALA A 313 1.51 -17.36 4.32
CA ALA A 313 0.73 -16.92 3.17
C ALA A 313 -0.76 -17.15 3.41
N GLN A 314 -1.60 -16.23 2.93
CA GLN A 314 -3.04 -16.41 2.92
C GLN A 314 -3.50 -17.28 1.73
N LEU A 315 -4.20 -18.38 2.01
CA LEU A 315 -4.79 -19.24 0.99
C LEU A 315 -6.07 -18.62 0.40
N ALA A 316 -6.46 -19.11 -0.78
CA ALA A 316 -7.64 -18.63 -1.52
C ALA A 316 -8.94 -18.69 -0.71
N ASP A 317 -9.08 -19.70 0.15
CA ASP A 317 -10.25 -19.92 1.01
C ASP A 317 -10.21 -19.14 2.34
N GLY A 318 -9.13 -18.41 2.60
CA GLY A 318 -8.95 -17.58 3.79
C GLY A 318 -8.21 -18.25 4.94
N ARG A 319 -7.82 -19.53 4.79
CA ARG A 319 -6.92 -20.19 5.75
C ARG A 319 -5.52 -19.55 5.71
N ILE A 320 -4.81 -19.63 6.83
CA ILE A 320 -3.43 -19.15 6.95
C ILE A 320 -2.49 -20.35 6.88
N LEU A 321 -1.60 -20.36 5.88
CA LEU A 321 -0.52 -21.33 5.75
C LEU A 321 0.70 -20.81 6.52
N ALA A 322 1.16 -21.54 7.53
CA ALA A 322 2.43 -21.32 8.23
C ALA A 322 3.45 -22.33 7.70
N ILE A 323 4.61 -21.83 7.29
CA ILE A 323 5.60 -22.53 6.46
C ILE A 323 6.91 -22.64 7.24
N GLY A 324 7.28 -23.88 7.59
CA GLY A 324 8.48 -24.15 8.35
C GLY A 324 8.40 -23.63 9.78
N GLY A 325 9.48 -23.02 10.25
CA GLY A 325 9.67 -22.60 11.63
C GLY A 325 10.89 -23.28 12.23
N ALA A 326 10.82 -23.65 13.49
CA ALA A 326 11.91 -24.27 14.23
C ALA A 326 11.51 -25.62 14.84
N THR A 327 12.50 -26.41 15.28
CA THR A 327 12.22 -27.55 16.17
C THR A 327 11.76 -27.05 17.55
N ARG A 328 11.25 -27.98 18.39
CA ARG A 328 10.86 -27.65 19.78
C ARG A 328 12.02 -27.17 20.65
N GLU A 329 13.23 -27.62 20.35
CA GLU A 329 14.46 -27.18 21.02
C GLU A 329 15.04 -25.91 20.38
N GLY A 330 14.37 -25.38 19.33
CA GLY A 330 14.82 -24.25 18.55
C GLY A 330 15.34 -24.63 17.17
N VAL A 331 16.39 -23.95 16.74
CA VAL A 331 17.12 -24.29 15.52
C VAL A 331 17.64 -25.75 15.60
N PRO A 332 17.55 -26.60 14.55
CA PRO A 332 17.40 -26.31 13.12
C PRO A 332 16.00 -25.91 12.62
N GLY A 333 15.92 -25.50 11.36
CA GLY A 333 14.65 -25.27 10.68
C GLY A 333 13.86 -26.57 10.48
N VAL A 334 12.56 -26.46 10.21
CA VAL A 334 11.70 -27.63 9.97
C VAL A 334 11.00 -27.57 8.62
N LYS A 335 10.60 -28.75 8.11
CA LYS A 335 9.81 -28.91 6.87
C LYS A 335 8.30 -28.79 7.10
N ASP A 336 7.90 -28.69 8.36
CA ASP A 336 6.50 -28.72 8.79
C ASP A 336 5.68 -27.62 8.13
N VAL A 337 4.41 -27.93 7.88
CA VAL A 337 3.44 -27.00 7.32
C VAL A 337 2.19 -27.06 8.18
N ASN A 338 1.77 -25.91 8.72
CA ASN A 338 0.59 -25.82 9.58
C ASN A 338 -0.43 -24.90 8.91
N ILE A 339 -1.71 -25.27 9.00
CA ILE A 339 -2.79 -24.53 8.35
C ILE A 339 -3.82 -24.15 9.41
N PHE A 340 -3.95 -22.85 9.68
CA PHE A 340 -4.97 -22.31 10.56
C PHE A 340 -6.27 -22.05 9.80
N ASN A 341 -7.39 -22.55 10.33
CA ASN A 341 -8.72 -22.34 9.78
C ASN A 341 -9.52 -21.35 10.63
N PRO A 342 -9.77 -20.12 10.15
CA PRO A 342 -10.53 -19.11 10.89
C PRO A 342 -12.04 -19.39 10.96
N ALA A 343 -12.56 -20.39 10.24
CA ALA A 343 -13.98 -20.74 10.31
C ALA A 343 -14.34 -21.51 11.60
N ASN A 344 -13.36 -22.17 12.21
CA ASN A 344 -13.54 -22.99 13.42
C ASN A 344 -12.39 -22.84 14.42
N ASP A 345 -11.54 -21.83 14.24
CA ASP A 345 -10.42 -21.47 15.11
C ASP A 345 -9.48 -22.65 15.43
N SER A 346 -9.14 -23.46 14.41
CA SER A 346 -8.34 -24.69 14.60
C SER A 346 -7.15 -24.82 13.65
N TRP A 347 -6.10 -25.49 14.12
CA TRP A 347 -4.92 -25.86 13.34
C TRP A 347 -5.06 -27.25 12.72
N SER A 348 -4.48 -27.42 11.54
CA SER A 348 -4.30 -28.69 10.85
C SER A 348 -2.89 -28.78 10.26
N ILE A 349 -2.43 -29.99 9.95
CA ILE A 349 -1.10 -30.23 9.38
C ILE A 349 -1.24 -30.38 7.85
N GLY A 350 -0.44 -29.64 7.09
CA GLY A 350 -0.28 -29.80 5.65
C GLY A 350 0.78 -30.83 5.30
N ALA A 351 0.96 -31.12 4.01
CA ALA A 351 2.10 -31.93 3.57
C ALA A 351 3.42 -31.22 3.87
N ASP A 352 4.42 -31.97 4.31
CA ASP A 352 5.75 -31.43 4.57
C ASP A 352 6.38 -30.88 3.29
N MET A 353 7.14 -29.78 3.43
CA MET A 353 8.07 -29.32 2.41
C MET A 353 9.15 -30.38 2.14
N ASN A 354 9.84 -30.24 1.00
CA ASN A 354 11.01 -31.09 0.73
C ASN A 354 12.27 -30.61 1.43
N TYR A 355 12.31 -29.34 1.85
CA TYR A 355 13.43 -28.74 2.56
C TYR A 355 12.98 -28.14 3.88
N ASN A 356 13.84 -28.23 4.90
CA ASN A 356 13.66 -27.52 6.15
C ASN A 356 13.84 -26.02 5.91
N ARG A 357 12.97 -25.19 6.49
CA ARG A 357 13.05 -23.74 6.30
C ARG A 357 12.78 -22.98 7.60
N TRP A 358 13.82 -22.30 8.05
CA TRP A 358 13.79 -21.22 9.05
C TRP A 358 13.91 -19.87 8.32
N TYR A 359 12.99 -18.91 8.55
CA TYR A 359 12.89 -17.63 7.81
C TYR A 359 12.57 -17.69 6.29
N PRO A 360 11.64 -18.53 5.81
CA PRO A 360 11.21 -18.47 4.41
C PRO A 360 10.17 -17.36 4.17
N THR A 361 10.05 -16.91 2.91
CA THR A 361 8.88 -16.11 2.47
C THR A 361 7.96 -16.96 1.60
N GLY A 362 6.66 -16.95 1.91
CA GLY A 362 5.60 -17.46 1.06
C GLY A 362 4.92 -16.34 0.26
N THR A 363 4.58 -16.59 -1.00
CA THR A 363 3.78 -15.64 -1.82
C THR A 363 2.69 -16.39 -2.57
N THR A 364 1.45 -15.93 -2.40
CA THR A 364 0.29 -16.48 -3.12
C THR A 364 0.31 -16.03 -4.59
N LEU A 365 0.22 -16.99 -5.50
CA LEU A 365 0.18 -16.77 -6.95
C LEU A 365 -1.27 -16.69 -7.46
N ALA A 366 -1.45 -16.21 -8.70
CA ALA A 366 -2.78 -16.06 -9.31
C ALA A 366 -3.57 -17.37 -9.45
N ASN A 367 -2.88 -18.51 -9.48
CA ASN A 367 -3.51 -19.82 -9.55
C ASN A 367 -3.87 -20.40 -8.16
N GLY A 368 -3.70 -19.64 -7.07
CA GLY A 368 -3.97 -20.09 -5.70
C GLY A 368 -2.83 -20.87 -5.03
N LYS A 369 -1.80 -21.25 -5.79
CA LYS A 369 -0.60 -21.90 -5.24
C LYS A 369 0.27 -20.91 -4.47
N VAL A 370 1.05 -21.43 -3.53
CA VAL A 370 1.99 -20.62 -2.73
C VAL A 370 3.42 -20.96 -3.14
N LEU A 371 4.15 -19.97 -3.64
CA LEU A 371 5.58 -20.08 -3.92
C LEU A 371 6.38 -19.74 -2.66
N VAL A 372 7.31 -20.61 -2.29
CA VAL A 372 8.17 -20.45 -1.12
C VAL A 372 9.62 -20.25 -1.55
N LEU A 373 10.23 -19.18 -1.04
CA LEU A 373 11.61 -18.81 -1.31
C LEU A 373 12.45 -18.83 -0.03
N SER A 374 13.73 -19.14 -0.20
CA SER A 374 14.77 -19.02 0.83
C SER A 374 14.43 -19.79 2.12
N GLY A 375 15.01 -19.38 3.23
CA GLY A 375 15.03 -20.09 4.48
C GLY A 375 16.35 -20.84 4.67
N ASN A 376 16.64 -21.19 5.91
CA ASN A 376 17.83 -21.91 6.32
C ASN A 376 17.46 -23.25 6.96
N ASP A 377 18.27 -24.29 6.73
CA ASP A 377 18.14 -25.57 7.47
C ASP A 377 18.60 -25.42 8.94
N GLY A 378 19.16 -24.26 9.32
CA GLY A 378 19.45 -23.90 10.70
C GLY A 378 20.89 -24.18 11.15
N CYS A 379 21.86 -24.20 10.25
CA CYS A 379 23.26 -24.13 10.68
C CYS A 379 23.73 -22.69 10.99
N GLY A 380 22.83 -21.70 10.84
CA GLY A 380 23.05 -20.33 11.29
C GLY A 380 23.94 -19.47 10.37
N ASP A 381 24.34 -20.00 9.21
CA ASP A 381 25.10 -19.27 8.21
C ASP A 381 24.57 -19.51 6.78
N GLU A 382 25.16 -18.84 5.80
CA GLU A 382 24.73 -18.86 4.40
C GLU A 382 24.85 -20.26 3.76
N SER A 383 25.69 -21.16 4.30
CA SER A 383 25.97 -22.47 3.71
C SER A 383 24.79 -23.44 3.76
N CYS A 384 23.78 -23.17 4.60
CA CYS A 384 22.55 -23.95 4.72
C CYS A 384 21.32 -23.23 4.17
N ARG A 385 21.49 -22.19 3.36
CA ARG A 385 20.37 -21.52 2.69
C ARG A 385 19.75 -22.42 1.62
N ILE A 386 18.43 -22.48 1.61
CA ILE A 386 17.69 -23.26 0.63
C ILE A 386 17.51 -22.42 -0.65
N SER A 387 18.34 -22.71 -1.65
CA SER A 387 18.33 -22.04 -2.96
C SER A 387 17.28 -22.57 -3.94
N THR A 388 16.63 -23.70 -3.64
CA THR A 388 15.55 -24.27 -4.46
C THR A 388 14.20 -23.69 -4.05
N PRO A 389 13.49 -22.96 -4.91
CA PRO A 389 12.10 -22.58 -4.65
C PRO A 389 11.18 -23.81 -4.65
N GLU A 390 10.12 -23.76 -3.85
CA GLU A 390 9.10 -24.80 -3.82
C GLU A 390 7.71 -24.21 -4.01
N LEU A 391 6.84 -24.94 -4.71
CA LEU A 391 5.47 -24.54 -5.00
C LEU A 391 4.50 -25.47 -4.27
N TYR A 392 3.72 -24.92 -3.35
CA TYR A 392 2.66 -25.62 -2.65
C TYR A 392 1.34 -25.53 -3.41
N ASP A 393 0.73 -26.68 -3.64
CA ASP A 393 -0.62 -26.81 -4.16
C ASP A 393 -1.60 -27.10 -3.00
N PRO A 394 -2.43 -26.12 -2.58
CA PRO A 394 -3.33 -26.29 -1.44
C PRO A 394 -4.50 -27.24 -1.71
N ASP A 395 -4.87 -27.46 -2.99
CA ASP A 395 -5.98 -28.36 -3.37
C ASP A 395 -5.52 -29.81 -3.34
N ALA A 396 -4.31 -30.06 -3.88
CA ALA A 396 -3.70 -31.38 -3.86
C ALA A 396 -3.01 -31.68 -2.51
N ASN A 397 -2.73 -30.66 -1.71
CA ASN A 397 -1.86 -30.72 -0.53
C ASN A 397 -0.50 -31.36 -0.88
N THR A 398 0.18 -30.84 -1.91
CA THR A 398 1.47 -31.37 -2.39
C THR A 398 2.47 -30.27 -2.70
N TRP A 399 3.75 -30.63 -2.70
CA TRP A 399 4.87 -29.74 -3.00
C TRP A 399 5.56 -30.10 -4.30
N THR A 400 5.90 -29.10 -5.10
CA THR A 400 6.72 -29.25 -6.32
C THR A 400 8.00 -28.44 -6.18
N GLN A 401 9.15 -29.08 -6.35
CA GLN A 401 10.44 -28.40 -6.38
C GLN A 401 10.68 -27.73 -7.74
N LEU A 402 11.16 -26.49 -7.75
CA LEU A 402 11.56 -25.77 -8.96
C LEU A 402 13.08 -25.89 -9.16
N THR A 403 13.56 -27.11 -9.44
CA THR A 403 15.00 -27.43 -9.51
C THR A 403 15.77 -26.74 -10.63
N SER A 404 15.09 -26.14 -11.62
CA SER A 404 15.73 -25.31 -12.64
C SER A 404 15.82 -23.83 -12.25
N ALA A 405 15.11 -23.42 -11.18
CA ALA A 405 15.10 -22.06 -10.64
C ALA A 405 16.05 -21.87 -9.44
N LEU A 406 17.14 -22.64 -9.37
CA LEU A 406 18.12 -22.54 -8.28
C LEU A 406 18.69 -21.12 -8.20
N HIS A 407 18.48 -20.45 -7.08
CA HIS A 407 19.01 -19.13 -6.82
C HIS A 407 19.11 -18.90 -5.32
N GLU A 408 20.31 -18.65 -4.82
CA GLU A 408 20.50 -18.31 -3.42
C GLU A 408 20.01 -16.89 -3.17
N ILE A 409 19.05 -16.75 -2.25
CA ILE A 409 18.51 -15.46 -1.81
C ILE A 409 18.57 -15.44 -0.29
N PRO A 410 19.00 -14.34 0.35
CA PRO A 410 18.98 -14.20 1.80
C PRO A 410 17.58 -14.35 2.41
N LEU A 411 17.53 -14.44 3.74
CA LEU A 411 16.34 -14.81 4.51
C LEU A 411 15.24 -13.75 4.42
N TYR A 412 13.98 -14.20 4.57
CA TYR A 412 12.77 -13.42 4.32
C TYR A 412 12.86 -12.49 3.08
N PRO A 413 12.99 -13.05 1.86
CA PRO A 413 12.94 -12.26 0.64
C PRO A 413 11.67 -11.41 0.55
N LEU A 414 11.81 -10.12 0.21
CA LEU A 414 10.70 -9.19 0.02
C LEU A 414 10.08 -9.42 -1.36
N SER A 415 9.13 -10.36 -1.45
CA SER A 415 8.63 -10.87 -2.74
C SER A 415 7.18 -10.48 -3.05
N PHE A 416 6.91 -10.22 -4.34
CA PHE A 416 5.62 -9.73 -4.83
C PHE A 416 5.24 -10.41 -6.16
N LEU A 417 3.98 -10.86 -6.29
CA LEU A 417 3.42 -11.24 -7.59
C LEU A 417 3.13 -9.99 -8.43
N LEU A 418 3.74 -9.90 -9.62
CA LEU A 418 3.57 -8.80 -10.57
C LEU A 418 2.39 -9.03 -11.54
N PRO A 419 1.85 -7.96 -12.16
CA PRO A 419 0.79 -8.07 -13.17
C PRO A 419 1.11 -9.00 -14.35
N ASN A 420 2.38 -9.17 -14.71
CA ASN A 420 2.81 -10.06 -15.78
C ASN A 420 2.92 -11.54 -15.36
N GLY A 421 2.59 -11.88 -14.11
CA GLY A 421 2.61 -13.24 -13.57
C GLY A 421 3.97 -13.69 -13.03
N LYS A 422 5.02 -12.87 -13.16
CA LYS A 422 6.33 -13.15 -12.56
C LYS A 422 6.34 -12.75 -11.09
N LEU A 423 7.17 -13.44 -10.29
CA LEU A 423 7.47 -13.03 -8.92
C LEU A 423 8.64 -12.05 -8.94
N PHE A 424 8.50 -10.90 -8.29
CA PHE A 424 9.57 -9.93 -8.09
C PHE A 424 10.15 -10.04 -6.68
N VAL A 425 11.47 -10.04 -6.55
CA VAL A 425 12.20 -9.96 -5.28
C VAL A 425 12.82 -8.57 -5.19
N ALA A 426 12.29 -7.74 -4.29
CA ALA A 426 12.66 -6.32 -4.14
C ALA A 426 13.88 -6.09 -3.23
N GLY A 427 14.23 -7.07 -2.42
CA GLY A 427 15.25 -7.00 -1.38
C GLY A 427 15.12 -8.17 -0.41
N THR A 428 15.81 -8.09 0.72
CA THR A 428 15.72 -9.07 1.82
C THR A 428 15.69 -8.39 3.18
N TYR A 429 15.37 -9.16 4.21
CA TYR A 429 15.43 -8.71 5.59
C TYR A 429 16.87 -8.41 6.06
N GLU A 430 17.85 -9.20 5.62
CA GLU A 430 19.21 -9.21 6.20
C GLU A 430 20.12 -8.10 5.68
N TYR A 431 20.12 -7.89 4.36
CA TYR A 431 20.96 -6.89 3.69
C TYR A 431 20.44 -6.58 2.28
N PRO A 432 20.80 -5.42 1.68
CA PRO A 432 20.41 -5.10 0.32
C PRO A 432 21.00 -6.09 -0.69
N ILE A 433 20.20 -6.42 -1.71
CA ILE A 433 20.59 -7.28 -2.83
C ILE A 433 20.14 -6.63 -4.16
N PRO A 434 20.67 -7.06 -5.31
CA PRO A 434 20.07 -6.76 -6.59
C PRO A 434 18.62 -7.23 -6.65
N SER A 435 17.80 -6.63 -7.51
CA SER A 435 16.40 -7.03 -7.66
C SER A 435 16.21 -7.97 -8.83
N TYR A 436 15.41 -9.01 -8.61
CA TYR A 436 15.22 -10.09 -9.58
C TYR A 436 13.75 -10.36 -9.84
N THR A 437 13.44 -10.92 -11.01
CA THR A 437 12.16 -11.60 -11.26
C THR A 437 12.36 -13.08 -11.53
N LEU A 438 11.50 -13.91 -10.97
CA LEU A 438 11.35 -15.33 -11.31
C LEU A 438 10.10 -15.52 -12.18
N ASP A 439 10.30 -16.12 -13.34
CA ASP A 439 9.21 -16.74 -14.09
C ASP A 439 9.04 -18.19 -13.60
N VAL A 440 7.94 -18.46 -12.90
CA VAL A 440 7.67 -19.76 -12.28
C VAL A 440 7.43 -20.85 -13.33
N ALA A 441 6.85 -20.49 -14.48
CA ALA A 441 6.51 -21.45 -15.52
C ALA A 441 7.76 -21.94 -16.26
N THR A 442 8.69 -21.03 -16.54
CA THR A 442 9.97 -21.37 -17.19
C THR A 442 11.09 -21.65 -16.20
N GLN A 443 10.88 -21.39 -14.91
CA GLN A 443 11.86 -21.53 -13.84
C GLN A 443 13.13 -20.68 -14.09
N THR A 444 12.97 -19.47 -14.63
CA THR A 444 14.09 -18.61 -15.01
C THR A 444 14.11 -17.32 -14.20
N TRP A 445 15.31 -16.98 -13.72
CA TRP A 445 15.59 -15.71 -13.06
C TRP A 445 16.08 -14.66 -14.05
N GLN A 446 15.67 -13.41 -13.83
CA GLN A 446 16.12 -12.25 -14.57
C GLN A 446 16.47 -11.13 -13.59
N THR A 447 17.66 -10.57 -13.70
CA THR A 447 18.03 -9.35 -12.98
C THR A 447 17.28 -8.15 -13.58
N ILE A 448 16.58 -7.41 -12.74
CA ILE A 448 15.87 -6.18 -13.11
C ILE A 448 16.77 -4.96 -12.90
N ASP A 449 17.43 -4.90 -11.75
CA ASP A 449 18.37 -3.84 -11.40
C ASP A 449 19.53 -4.47 -10.64
N SER A 450 20.74 -4.32 -11.18
CA SER A 450 21.96 -4.91 -10.61
C SER A 450 22.49 -4.12 -9.41
N ARG A 451 21.95 -2.92 -9.15
CA ARG A 451 22.36 -2.08 -8.03
C ARG A 451 21.66 -2.53 -6.76
N GLU A 452 22.39 -2.49 -5.66
CA GLU A 452 21.89 -2.82 -4.33
C GLU A 452 21.31 -1.57 -3.67
N PHE A 453 19.99 -1.53 -3.59
CA PHE A 453 19.27 -0.46 -2.89
C PHE A 453 18.76 -0.98 -1.55
N ASP A 454 18.94 -0.18 -0.51
CA ASP A 454 18.48 -0.52 0.83
C ASP A 454 16.95 -0.55 0.95
N GLY A 455 16.46 -1.20 2.00
CA GLY A 455 15.04 -1.28 2.33
C GLY A 455 14.69 -2.52 3.14
N ALA A 456 14.42 -2.34 4.44
CA ALA A 456 14.08 -3.44 5.35
C ALA A 456 12.63 -3.92 5.20
N SER A 457 11.77 -3.03 4.71
CA SER A 457 10.35 -3.24 4.52
C SER A 457 9.95 -2.70 3.15
N ALA A 458 8.93 -3.31 2.54
CA ALA A 458 8.46 -2.95 1.21
C ALA A 458 6.94 -3.16 1.07
N VAL A 459 6.31 -2.38 0.18
CA VAL A 459 4.87 -2.44 -0.11
C VAL A 459 4.58 -2.37 -1.61
N LEU A 460 3.59 -3.15 -2.07
CA LEU A 460 2.97 -3.01 -3.39
C LEU A 460 1.84 -1.96 -3.32
N TYR A 461 2.23 -0.69 -3.33
CA TYR A 461 1.32 0.46 -3.11
C TYR A 461 0.42 0.78 -4.30
N ASN A 462 0.71 0.21 -5.47
CA ASN A 462 -0.20 0.18 -6.61
C ASN A 462 0.16 -1.01 -7.53
N LYS A 463 -0.67 -1.27 -8.54
CA LYS A 463 -0.45 -2.34 -9.53
C LYS A 463 0.92 -2.20 -10.18
N GLY A 464 1.82 -3.14 -9.89
CA GLY A 464 3.19 -3.14 -10.38
C GLY A 464 4.09 -2.04 -9.82
N LYS A 465 3.65 -1.27 -8.81
CA LYS A 465 4.46 -0.21 -8.20
C LYS A 465 4.83 -0.56 -6.77
N ILE A 466 6.13 -0.63 -6.51
CA ILE A 466 6.69 -1.05 -5.22
C ILE A 466 7.44 0.13 -4.59
N MET A 467 7.28 0.30 -3.28
CA MET A 467 8.07 1.21 -2.45
C MET A 467 8.81 0.38 -1.39
N LYS A 468 10.07 0.72 -1.11
CA LYS A 468 10.83 0.17 0.03
C LYS A 468 11.57 1.28 0.76
N ALA A 469 11.78 1.10 2.06
CA ALA A 469 12.40 2.12 2.89
C ALA A 469 13.28 1.55 4.01
N GLY A 470 14.19 2.39 4.51
CA GLY A 470 15.06 2.14 5.65
C GLY A 470 16.17 1.11 5.40
N LYS A 471 16.72 0.56 6.48
CA LYS A 471 17.96 -0.24 6.47
C LYS A 471 17.68 -1.72 6.76
N ALA A 472 17.85 -2.57 5.74
CA ALA A 472 17.89 -4.03 5.88
C ALA A 472 19.09 -4.42 6.74
N THR A 473 18.83 -5.22 7.77
CA THR A 473 19.83 -5.66 8.74
C THR A 473 19.31 -6.87 9.51
N ALA A 474 20.14 -7.90 9.67
CA ALA A 474 19.86 -8.97 10.61
C ALA A 474 20.10 -8.49 12.06
N PRO A 475 19.60 -9.18 13.09
CA PRO A 475 19.78 -8.73 14.47
C PRO A 475 21.25 -8.86 14.92
N PHE A 476 22.03 -7.80 14.73
CA PHE A 476 23.43 -7.72 15.15
C PHE A 476 23.62 -6.80 16.35
N ILE A 477 24.68 -7.04 17.13
CA ILE A 477 25.17 -6.09 18.16
C ILE A 477 26.02 -5.01 17.45
N SER A 478 25.43 -4.29 16.50
CA SER A 478 26.04 -3.12 15.87
C SER A 478 25.20 -1.88 16.17
N SER A 479 25.85 -0.81 16.60
CA SER A 479 25.23 0.51 16.78
C SER A 479 25.35 1.39 15.55
N ASP A 480 25.66 0.81 14.38
CA ASP A 480 25.72 1.55 13.12
C ASP A 480 24.39 2.27 12.84
N PRO A 481 24.44 3.44 12.21
CA PRO A 481 23.22 4.19 11.90
C PRO A 481 22.32 3.38 10.95
N SER A 482 21.01 3.50 11.18
CA SER A 482 19.99 3.06 10.23
C SER A 482 19.83 4.07 9.09
N SER A 483 18.93 3.80 8.14
CA SER A 483 18.74 4.64 6.95
C SER A 483 17.37 5.31 6.94
N THR A 484 17.30 6.51 6.40
CA THR A 484 16.05 7.23 6.07
C THR A 484 15.61 7.02 4.62
N ALA A 485 16.45 6.39 3.79
CA ALA A 485 16.25 6.33 2.35
C ALA A 485 14.95 5.62 1.97
N THR A 486 14.30 6.11 0.92
CA THR A 486 13.04 5.57 0.38
C THR A 486 13.17 5.46 -1.13
N TYR A 487 12.86 4.29 -1.67
CA TYR A 487 12.98 4.00 -3.10
C TYR A 487 11.66 3.50 -3.66
N VAL A 488 11.37 3.88 -4.90
CA VAL A 488 10.21 3.39 -5.67
C VAL A 488 10.65 2.77 -6.99
N ILE A 489 9.87 1.81 -7.47
CA ILE A 489 10.02 1.20 -8.80
C ILE A 489 8.66 0.97 -9.44
N ASP A 490 8.57 1.24 -10.75
CA ASP A 490 7.39 0.92 -11.59
C ASP A 490 7.73 -0.24 -12.53
N MET A 491 7.17 -1.41 -12.22
CA MET A 491 7.39 -2.66 -12.95
C MET A 491 6.54 -2.78 -14.23
N ASN A 492 5.71 -1.79 -14.54
CA ASN A 492 4.90 -1.78 -15.76
C ASN A 492 5.66 -1.19 -16.97
N GLY A 493 6.80 -0.54 -16.73
CA GLY A 493 7.66 0.01 -17.78
C GLY A 493 8.48 -1.04 -18.52
N THR A 494 9.07 -0.66 -19.66
CA THR A 494 9.95 -1.54 -20.45
C THR A 494 11.33 -1.73 -19.85
N SER A 495 11.77 -0.83 -18.96
CA SER A 495 13.03 -0.92 -18.22
C SER A 495 12.82 -0.43 -16.78
N PRO A 496 12.22 -1.25 -15.91
CA PRO A 496 12.01 -0.90 -14.51
C PRO A 496 13.35 -0.68 -13.79
N GLN A 497 13.49 0.41 -13.06
CA GLN A 497 14.68 0.73 -12.26
C GLN A 497 14.25 1.40 -10.96
N TRP A 498 15.02 1.18 -9.89
CA TRP A 498 14.80 1.90 -8.64
C TRP A 498 15.15 3.38 -8.78
N ARG A 499 14.34 4.22 -8.15
CA ARG A 499 14.56 5.66 -8.01
C ARG A 499 14.35 6.06 -6.55
N GLU A 500 15.26 6.87 -6.04
CA GLU A 500 15.13 7.47 -4.70
C GLU A 500 14.09 8.59 -4.69
N THR A 501 13.37 8.69 -3.57
CA THR A 501 12.32 9.69 -3.30
C THR A 501 12.67 10.46 -2.03
N ALA A 502 11.79 11.35 -1.54
CA ALA A 502 12.02 12.02 -0.28
C ALA A 502 12.22 10.99 0.85
N SER A 503 13.22 11.23 1.69
CA SER A 503 13.56 10.33 2.79
C SER A 503 12.58 10.45 3.95
N MET A 504 12.48 9.38 4.76
CA MET A 504 11.83 9.46 6.08
C MET A 504 12.52 10.52 6.95
N ASN A 505 11.80 11.09 7.90
CA ASN A 505 12.33 12.06 8.86
C ASN A 505 13.19 11.39 9.94
N SER A 506 12.95 10.10 10.24
CA SER A 506 13.77 9.31 11.16
C SER A 506 14.40 8.10 10.46
N PRO A 507 15.69 7.78 10.71
CA PRO A 507 16.32 6.57 10.21
C PRO A 507 15.74 5.34 10.89
N ARG A 508 15.52 4.26 10.14
CA ARG A 508 14.86 3.06 10.67
C ARG A 508 15.45 1.75 10.15
N SER A 509 15.78 0.85 11.07
CA SER A 509 15.86 -0.61 10.89
C SER A 509 14.74 -1.29 11.68
N TYR A 510 14.31 -2.49 11.31
CA TYR A 510 13.24 -3.26 12.00
C TYR A 510 11.84 -2.62 12.01
N HIS A 511 11.62 -1.62 11.16
CA HIS A 511 10.33 -0.93 11.02
C HIS A 511 9.40 -1.69 10.10
N VAL A 512 8.13 -1.28 10.10
CA VAL A 512 7.09 -1.85 9.26
C VAL A 512 6.49 -0.79 8.36
N LEU A 513 6.35 -1.08 7.07
CA LEU A 513 5.49 -0.35 6.15
C LEU A 513 4.11 -1.02 6.05
N THR A 514 3.04 -0.26 6.28
CA THR A 514 1.66 -0.74 6.21
C THR A 514 0.83 0.13 5.26
N LEU A 515 0.15 -0.49 4.30
CA LEU A 515 -0.74 0.19 3.35
C LEU A 515 -2.02 0.67 4.04
N LEU A 516 -2.49 1.87 3.72
CA LEU A 516 -3.72 2.47 4.24
C LEU A 516 -4.84 2.54 3.18
N PRO A 517 -6.12 2.63 3.59
CA PRO A 517 -7.25 2.63 2.67
C PRO A 517 -7.31 3.81 1.69
N ASP A 518 -6.68 4.93 2.02
CA ASP A 518 -6.58 6.13 1.16
C ASP A 518 -5.43 6.05 0.15
N GLY A 519 -4.65 4.97 0.17
CA GLY A 519 -3.50 4.73 -0.69
C GLY A 519 -2.16 5.20 -0.12
N SER A 520 -2.18 5.91 1.01
CA SER A 520 -0.95 6.27 1.73
C SER A 520 -0.31 5.04 2.39
N THR A 521 0.96 5.16 2.78
CA THR A 521 1.69 4.11 3.50
C THR A 521 2.22 4.66 4.81
N ILE A 522 1.90 4.00 5.92
CA ILE A 522 2.46 4.36 7.23
C ILE A 522 3.71 3.55 7.53
N VAL A 523 4.72 4.19 8.11
CA VAL A 523 5.85 3.53 8.75
C VAL A 523 5.72 3.60 10.27
N THR A 524 5.93 2.47 10.94
CA THR A 524 5.86 2.36 12.40
C THR A 524 7.05 1.61 12.97
N GLY A 525 7.53 2.06 14.14
CA GLY A 525 8.61 1.41 14.87
C GLY A 525 9.98 1.54 14.20
N GLY A 526 10.86 0.62 14.56
CA GLY A 526 12.26 0.59 14.20
C GLY A 526 13.16 1.42 15.11
N GLY A 527 14.47 1.26 14.91
CA GLY A 527 15.53 1.96 15.65
C GLY A 527 16.31 2.92 14.76
N ARG A 528 16.83 4.00 15.36
CA ARG A 528 17.77 4.93 14.69
C ARG A 528 19.14 4.32 14.43
N THR A 529 19.44 3.24 15.14
CA THR A 529 20.63 2.40 14.96
C THR A 529 20.19 0.97 14.63
N GLN A 530 21.13 0.19 14.11
CA GLN A 530 20.92 -1.22 13.82
C GLN A 530 20.91 -2.10 15.07
N TYR A 531 21.10 -1.54 16.28
CA TYR A 531 21.13 -2.33 17.50
C TYR A 531 19.71 -2.69 17.92
N TYR A 532 19.35 -3.96 17.73
CA TYR A 532 17.99 -4.48 17.88
C TYR A 532 17.38 -4.36 19.29
N ALA A 533 18.20 -4.10 20.32
CA ALA A 533 17.77 -3.99 21.71
C ALA A 533 17.86 -2.55 22.27
N ASP A 534 18.28 -1.56 21.46
CA ASP A 534 18.44 -0.17 21.92
C ASP A 534 17.09 0.57 21.98
N THR A 535 16.33 0.31 23.04
CA THR A 535 15.04 0.96 23.25
C THR A 535 15.13 2.48 23.45
N ALA A 536 16.30 3.02 23.81
CA ALA A 536 16.52 4.46 23.89
C ALA A 536 16.61 5.11 22.50
N GLN A 537 17.06 4.36 21.49
CA GLN A 537 17.12 4.78 20.09
C GLN A 537 15.90 4.35 19.27
N ALA A 538 14.88 3.75 19.89
CA ALA A 538 13.64 3.40 19.21
C ALA A 538 12.92 4.65 18.67
N VAL A 539 12.41 4.55 17.44
CA VAL A 539 11.60 5.59 16.82
C VAL A 539 10.14 5.37 17.21
N LYS A 540 9.57 6.33 17.93
CA LYS A 540 8.21 6.23 18.47
C LYS A 540 7.18 6.99 17.64
N GLU A 541 7.61 8.05 16.96
CA GLU A 541 6.82 8.69 15.92
C GLU A 541 6.56 7.71 14.77
N ALA A 542 5.31 7.64 14.32
CA ALA A 542 4.99 7.10 13.00
C ALA A 542 5.23 8.18 11.94
N GLU A 543 5.29 7.78 10.67
CA GLU A 543 5.27 8.72 9.54
C GLU A 543 4.38 8.16 8.45
N ILE A 544 3.71 9.03 7.70
CA ILE A 544 2.89 8.63 6.55
C ILE A 544 3.54 9.16 5.27
N TRP A 545 3.71 8.28 4.30
CA TRP A 545 4.15 8.58 2.96
C TRP A 545 2.96 8.76 2.02
N ASP A 546 2.94 9.89 1.32
CA ASP A 546 1.97 10.16 0.25
C ASP A 546 2.53 9.65 -1.09
N PRO A 547 1.89 8.67 -1.76
CA PRO A 547 2.37 8.13 -3.03
C PRO A 547 2.28 9.10 -4.21
N THR A 548 1.53 10.19 -4.08
CA THR A 548 1.36 11.21 -5.13
C THR A 548 2.46 12.26 -5.04
N ALA A 549 2.71 12.77 -3.83
CA ALA A 549 3.77 13.75 -3.57
C ALA A 549 5.15 13.10 -3.40
N GLU A 550 5.18 11.80 -3.09
CA GLU A 550 6.37 11.04 -2.70
C GLU A 550 7.10 11.65 -1.49
N THR A 551 6.34 12.21 -0.54
CA THR A 551 6.85 12.89 0.68
C THR A 551 6.36 12.22 1.96
N TRP A 552 7.14 12.36 3.03
CA TRP A 552 6.81 11.87 4.37
C TRP A 552 6.29 12.98 5.28
N THR A 553 5.33 12.65 6.14
CA THR A 553 4.84 13.53 7.21
C THR A 553 4.92 12.81 8.54
N THR A 554 5.53 13.44 9.56
CA THR A 554 5.61 12.89 10.91
C THR A 554 4.25 12.90 11.61
N MET A 555 3.93 11.78 12.25
CA MET A 555 2.68 11.54 12.98
C MET A 555 2.94 11.50 14.49
N ALA A 556 1.88 11.27 15.27
CA ALA A 556 1.93 11.12 16.71
C ALA A 556 2.86 9.95 17.14
N LYS A 557 3.31 10.00 18.40
CA LYS A 557 4.23 9.02 18.98
C LYS A 557 3.50 7.92 19.74
N MET A 558 3.88 6.67 19.51
CA MET A 558 3.48 5.54 20.36
C MET A 558 4.25 5.55 21.69
N THR A 559 3.79 4.77 22.66
CA THR A 559 4.38 4.70 24.00
C THR A 559 5.56 3.73 24.04
N ASN A 560 5.35 2.54 23.49
CA ASN A 560 6.28 1.41 23.61
C ASN A 560 7.23 1.35 22.41
N PRO A 561 8.52 1.01 22.61
CA PRO A 561 9.45 0.79 21.51
C PRO A 561 9.04 -0.44 20.71
N ARG A 562 9.22 -0.41 19.38
CA ARG A 562 9.01 -1.57 18.50
C ARG A 562 10.28 -1.75 17.67
N LEU A 563 11.14 -2.69 18.04
CA LEU A 563 12.40 -2.96 17.33
C LEU A 563 12.29 -4.31 16.61
N TYR A 564 13.34 -5.13 16.66
CA TYR A 564 13.31 -6.49 16.11
C TYR A 564 12.13 -7.29 16.69
N HIS A 565 11.43 -8.03 15.82
CA HIS A 565 10.12 -8.67 16.07
C HIS A 565 8.94 -7.72 16.31
N GLY A 566 9.08 -6.43 16.02
CA GLY A 566 7.94 -5.52 15.92
C GLY A 566 7.07 -5.84 14.72
N THR A 567 5.75 -5.74 14.89
CA THR A 567 4.75 -6.01 13.85
C THR A 567 3.75 -4.86 13.71
N ALA A 568 3.18 -4.71 12.51
CA ALA A 568 2.04 -3.82 12.28
C ALA A 568 1.08 -4.37 11.21
N LEU A 569 -0.21 -4.07 11.33
CA LEU A 569 -1.26 -4.60 10.46
C LEU A 569 -2.43 -3.62 10.31
N LEU A 570 -2.89 -3.40 9.07
CA LEU A 570 -4.11 -2.64 8.80
C LEU A 570 -5.33 -3.40 9.32
N LEU A 571 -6.19 -2.72 10.08
CA LEU A 571 -7.45 -3.24 10.59
C LEU A 571 -8.64 -2.87 9.68
N PRO A 572 -9.76 -3.64 9.73
CA PRO A 572 -10.93 -3.38 8.88
C PRO A 572 -11.57 -2.01 9.10
N ASP A 573 -11.37 -1.39 10.25
CA ASP A 573 -11.89 -0.07 10.55
C ASP A 573 -10.96 1.06 10.13
N GLY A 574 -9.88 0.79 9.39
CA GLY A 574 -8.92 1.80 8.94
C GLY A 574 -7.94 2.24 10.03
N ARG A 575 -7.86 1.56 11.17
CA ARG A 575 -6.77 1.78 12.14
C ARG A 575 -5.62 0.81 11.87
N VAL A 576 -4.47 1.04 12.52
CA VAL A 576 -3.30 0.17 12.39
C VAL A 576 -2.96 -0.41 13.76
N LEU A 577 -2.96 -1.74 13.85
CA LEU A 577 -2.46 -2.47 15.01
C LEU A 577 -0.93 -2.46 14.96
N VAL A 578 -0.25 -2.10 16.05
CA VAL A 578 1.21 -2.17 16.19
C VAL A 578 1.55 -2.93 17.47
N ALA A 579 2.36 -3.97 17.38
CA ALA A 579 2.58 -4.91 18.48
C ALA A 579 3.98 -5.53 18.45
N GLY A 580 4.28 -6.35 19.46
CA GLY A 580 5.52 -7.14 19.52
C GLY A 580 6.76 -6.29 19.72
N SER A 581 7.91 -6.87 19.36
CA SER A 581 9.29 -6.58 19.78
C SER A 581 9.75 -7.39 20.99
N GLY A 582 10.90 -8.06 20.89
CA GLY A 582 11.45 -8.86 21.99
C GLY A 582 12.09 -10.16 21.54
N ARG A 583 11.98 -11.18 22.39
CA ARG A 583 12.25 -12.62 22.17
C ARG A 583 13.65 -12.96 21.66
N LEU A 584 14.56 -12.00 21.79
CA LEU A 584 15.98 -12.15 21.58
C LEU A 584 16.72 -11.30 22.61
N SER A 585 17.28 -11.93 23.64
CA SER A 585 18.04 -11.22 24.67
C SER A 585 19.24 -10.46 24.05
N PRO A 586 19.46 -9.18 24.39
CA PRO A 586 18.88 -8.45 25.53
C PRO A 586 17.68 -7.56 25.19
N ASN A 587 17.02 -7.73 24.04
CA ASN A 587 15.85 -6.95 23.65
C ASN A 587 14.67 -7.23 24.60
N PRO A 588 14.14 -6.22 25.32
CA PRO A 588 13.06 -6.44 26.27
C PRO A 588 11.74 -6.75 25.56
N ASP A 589 11.05 -7.78 26.06
CA ASP A 589 9.75 -8.21 25.54
C ASP A 589 8.69 -7.11 25.66
N GLN A 590 7.99 -6.89 24.55
CA GLN A 590 6.85 -5.99 24.45
C GLN A 590 5.58 -6.81 24.28
N GLU A 591 5.06 -7.28 25.41
CA GLU A 591 3.82 -8.07 25.53
C GLU A 591 2.57 -7.18 25.48
N ASN A 592 2.52 -6.28 24.49
CA ASN A 592 1.45 -5.33 24.33
C ASN A 592 1.29 -4.89 22.87
N TYR A 593 0.11 -4.36 22.56
CA TYR A 593 -0.16 -3.68 21.31
C TYR A 593 -0.72 -2.28 21.55
N GLU A 594 -0.55 -1.41 20.57
CA GLU A 594 -1.15 -0.08 20.47
C GLU A 594 -1.87 0.04 19.13
N ILE A 595 -2.92 0.86 19.07
CA ILE A 595 -3.67 1.12 17.85
C ILE A 595 -3.43 2.56 17.41
N PHE A 596 -2.91 2.74 16.20
CA PHE A 596 -2.84 4.05 15.57
C PHE A 596 -4.12 4.34 14.78
N SER A 597 -4.72 5.49 15.05
CA SER A 597 -5.83 6.07 14.30
C SER A 597 -5.27 7.14 13.37
N PRO A 598 -5.22 6.91 12.04
CA PRO A 598 -4.64 7.87 11.12
C PRO A 598 -5.42 9.18 11.02
N PRO A 599 -4.79 10.27 10.53
CA PRO A 599 -5.41 11.60 10.46
C PRO A 599 -6.77 11.63 9.76
N TYR A 600 -6.97 10.78 8.75
CA TYR A 600 -8.25 10.71 8.03
C TYR A 600 -9.45 10.37 8.92
N LEU A 601 -9.26 9.71 10.08
CA LEU A 601 -10.38 9.37 10.97
C LEU A 601 -10.93 10.59 11.74
N PHE A 602 -10.24 11.73 11.63
CA PHE A 602 -10.61 12.97 12.32
C PHE A 602 -11.02 14.08 11.32
N LYS A 603 -11.10 13.78 10.02
CA LYS A 603 -11.47 14.73 8.94
C LYS A 603 -12.97 14.73 8.58
N GLY A 604 -13.82 14.28 9.51
CA GLY A 604 -15.28 14.29 9.39
C GLY A 604 -15.91 12.91 9.44
N GLY A 605 -17.20 12.84 9.05
CA GLY A 605 -17.97 11.60 9.08
C GLY A 605 -17.45 10.55 8.09
N ARG A 606 -17.47 9.28 8.52
CA ARG A 606 -17.07 8.15 7.68
C ARG A 606 -18.20 7.79 6.70
N PRO A 607 -17.89 7.51 5.42
CA PRO A 607 -18.87 6.93 4.52
C PRO A 607 -19.25 5.52 4.98
N THR A 608 -20.47 5.10 4.65
CA THR A 608 -21.01 3.78 5.04
C THR A 608 -21.18 2.87 3.83
N VAL A 609 -20.73 1.62 3.93
CA VAL A 609 -21.08 0.56 2.98
C VAL A 609 -22.28 -0.21 3.55
N THR A 610 -23.40 -0.20 2.84
CA THR A 610 -24.63 -0.89 3.25
C THR A 610 -24.74 -2.29 2.65
N SER A 611 -24.07 -2.54 1.51
CA SER A 611 -24.02 -3.86 0.88
C SER A 611 -22.83 -3.98 -0.06
N ALA A 612 -22.17 -5.13 -0.08
CA ALA A 612 -21.17 -5.51 -1.06
C ALA A 612 -21.27 -7.04 -1.28
N PRO A 613 -20.90 -7.58 -2.45
CA PRO A 613 -20.90 -9.02 -2.66
C PRO A 613 -19.84 -9.71 -1.80
N GLY A 614 -20.16 -10.89 -1.27
CA GLY A 614 -19.19 -11.69 -0.51
C GLY A 614 -18.10 -12.34 -1.38
N THR A 615 -18.34 -12.46 -2.69
CA THR A 615 -17.38 -13.02 -3.66
C THR A 615 -17.32 -12.14 -4.91
N VAL A 616 -16.11 -11.88 -5.39
CA VAL A 616 -15.84 -11.01 -6.54
C VAL A 616 -15.01 -11.77 -7.56
N GLN A 617 -15.57 -11.95 -8.75
CA GLN A 617 -14.85 -12.59 -9.85
C GLN A 617 -13.88 -11.58 -10.48
N PRO A 618 -12.66 -11.99 -10.86
CA PRO A 618 -11.77 -11.15 -11.66
C PRO A 618 -12.50 -10.62 -12.91
N GLY A 619 -12.37 -9.32 -13.17
CA GLY A 619 -13.00 -8.65 -14.32
C GLY A 619 -14.51 -8.42 -14.21
N SER A 620 -15.16 -8.86 -13.14
CA SER A 620 -16.59 -8.58 -12.93
C SER A 620 -16.85 -7.14 -12.51
N GLN A 621 -18.04 -6.64 -12.87
CA GLN A 621 -18.61 -5.44 -12.28
C GLN A 621 -19.43 -5.82 -11.05
N ILE A 622 -19.22 -5.12 -9.94
CA ILE A 622 -19.89 -5.35 -8.67
C ILE A 622 -20.62 -4.09 -8.21
N PHE A 623 -21.76 -4.27 -7.55
CA PHE A 623 -22.49 -3.18 -6.92
C PHE A 623 -22.08 -3.05 -5.45
N VAL A 624 -21.72 -1.83 -5.03
CA VAL A 624 -21.44 -1.46 -3.64
C VAL A 624 -22.50 -0.45 -3.21
N GLY A 625 -23.40 -0.87 -2.33
CA GLY A 625 -24.44 -0.01 -1.78
C GLY A 625 -23.84 0.97 -0.78
N THR A 626 -24.14 2.26 -0.96
CA THR A 626 -23.73 3.31 -0.03
C THR A 626 -24.66 4.52 -0.20
N PRO A 627 -25.16 5.12 0.91
CA PRO A 627 -25.91 6.37 0.84
C PRO A 627 -25.02 7.56 0.45
N ASP A 628 -23.69 7.41 0.59
CA ASP A 628 -22.70 8.48 0.44
C ASP A 628 -22.11 8.55 -0.98
N ALA A 629 -22.70 7.83 -1.94
CA ALA A 629 -22.16 7.61 -3.29
C ALA A 629 -21.63 8.87 -3.96
N ALA A 630 -22.36 10.00 -3.85
CA ALA A 630 -22.01 11.28 -4.45
C ALA A 630 -20.69 11.90 -3.93
N THR A 631 -20.26 11.52 -2.72
CA THR A 631 -19.05 12.07 -2.08
C THR A 631 -17.83 11.16 -2.21
N ILE A 632 -18.02 9.93 -2.71
CA ILE A 632 -16.94 8.95 -2.86
C ILE A 632 -16.04 9.34 -4.03
N GLN A 633 -14.73 9.42 -3.76
CA GLN A 633 -13.69 9.70 -4.75
C GLN A 633 -12.85 8.48 -5.09
N THR A 634 -12.73 7.52 -4.17
CA THR A 634 -11.92 6.33 -4.39
C THR A 634 -12.62 5.11 -3.82
N VAL A 635 -12.58 4.02 -4.57
CA VAL A 635 -12.87 2.68 -4.06
C VAL A 635 -11.55 1.92 -4.07
N SER A 636 -11.16 1.41 -2.92
CA SER A 636 -9.89 0.69 -2.75
C SER A 636 -10.13 -0.70 -2.18
N ALA A 637 -9.27 -1.64 -2.56
CA ALA A 637 -9.23 -2.97 -1.96
C ALA A 637 -7.81 -3.24 -1.47
N VAL A 638 -7.68 -3.58 -0.19
CA VAL A 638 -6.41 -3.94 0.43
C VAL A 638 -6.44 -5.42 0.78
N ARG A 639 -5.50 -6.21 0.25
CA ARG A 639 -5.43 -7.64 0.61
C ARG A 639 -5.11 -7.78 2.09
N VAL A 640 -5.76 -8.73 2.76
CA VAL A 640 -5.49 -8.99 4.18
C VAL A 640 -4.01 -9.34 4.38
N GLY A 641 -3.40 -8.81 5.44
CA GLY A 641 -1.96 -8.94 5.65
C GLY A 641 -1.55 -10.17 6.46
N ALA A 642 -0.33 -10.65 6.20
CA ALA A 642 0.38 -11.67 6.96
C ALA A 642 1.82 -11.18 7.13
N MET A 643 2.22 -10.89 8.37
CA MET A 643 3.42 -10.14 8.66
C MET A 643 4.31 -10.80 9.72
N THR A 644 5.62 -10.78 9.46
CA THR A 644 6.68 -10.92 10.47
C THR A 644 7.96 -10.22 10.01
N HIS A 645 8.94 -10.01 10.90
CA HIS A 645 10.30 -9.62 10.53
C HIS A 645 10.39 -8.46 9.50
N SER A 646 9.68 -7.35 9.78
CA SER A 646 9.63 -6.13 8.95
C SER A 646 8.91 -6.27 7.61
N PHE A 647 8.40 -7.45 7.23
CA PHE A 647 7.75 -7.66 5.94
C PHE A 647 6.37 -8.32 6.04
N ASN A 648 5.43 -7.76 5.28
CA ASN A 648 4.09 -8.31 5.10
C ASN A 648 3.95 -8.74 3.65
N ALA A 649 4.03 -10.05 3.42
CA ALA A 649 4.13 -10.63 2.08
C ALA A 649 2.78 -10.65 1.33
N ASP A 650 1.66 -10.56 2.04
CA ASP A 650 0.33 -10.64 1.44
C ASP A 650 -0.28 -9.29 1.09
N GLN A 651 0.06 -8.21 1.82
CA GLN A 651 -0.55 -6.89 1.61
C GLN A 651 -0.30 -6.37 0.19
N ARG A 652 -1.35 -5.80 -0.40
CA ARG A 652 -1.30 -5.04 -1.65
C ARG A 652 -2.46 -4.08 -1.73
N TYR A 653 -2.24 -2.96 -2.42
CA TYR A 653 -3.25 -1.94 -2.61
C TYR A 653 -3.78 -1.94 -4.04
N LEU A 654 -5.10 -1.97 -4.19
CA LEU A 654 -5.80 -1.89 -5.47
C LEU A 654 -6.72 -0.68 -5.49
N ILE A 655 -6.56 0.18 -6.48
CA ILE A 655 -7.56 1.20 -6.83
C ILE A 655 -8.53 0.57 -7.82
N LEU A 656 -9.82 0.61 -7.50
CA LEU A 656 -10.88 0.03 -8.30
C LEU A 656 -11.65 1.14 -9.05
N PRO A 657 -11.69 1.11 -10.39
CA PRO A 657 -12.52 2.03 -11.15
C PRO A 657 -13.99 1.86 -10.77
N PHE A 658 -14.75 2.96 -10.72
CA PHE A 658 -16.17 2.89 -10.39
C PHE A 658 -16.95 4.00 -11.07
N THR A 659 -18.27 3.83 -11.10
CA THR A 659 -19.24 4.88 -11.46
C THR A 659 -20.26 5.03 -10.35
N GLN A 660 -20.65 6.27 -10.05
CA GLN A 660 -21.71 6.55 -9.10
C GLN A 660 -23.07 6.22 -9.74
N THR A 661 -23.96 5.59 -8.98
CA THR A 661 -25.32 5.29 -9.40
C THR A 661 -26.30 5.53 -8.25
N THR A 662 -27.61 5.41 -8.50
CA THR A 662 -28.61 5.59 -7.46
C THR A 662 -28.43 4.52 -6.38
N GLY A 663 -28.19 4.95 -5.13
CA GLY A 663 -28.03 4.08 -3.97
C GLY A 663 -26.67 3.39 -3.82
N GLY A 664 -25.68 3.69 -4.68
CA GLY A 664 -24.36 3.07 -4.56
C GLY A 664 -23.39 3.33 -5.71
N LEU A 665 -22.44 2.42 -5.87
CA LEU A 665 -21.35 2.48 -6.83
C LEU A 665 -21.30 1.20 -7.66
N ASN A 666 -21.15 1.31 -8.98
CA ASN A 666 -20.78 0.19 -9.84
C ASN A 666 -19.27 0.15 -9.96
N VAL A 667 -18.64 -0.80 -9.27
CA VAL A 667 -17.19 -0.94 -9.13
C VAL A 667 -16.68 -2.05 -10.07
N GLN A 668 -15.56 -1.82 -10.74
CA GLN A 668 -14.94 -2.77 -11.66
C GLN A 668 -13.77 -3.49 -10.98
N ALA A 669 -13.88 -4.81 -10.83
CA ALA A 669 -12.78 -5.64 -10.37
C ALA A 669 -11.67 -5.72 -11.45
N PRO A 670 -10.38 -5.84 -11.07
CA PRO A 670 -9.31 -6.06 -12.03
C PRO A 670 -9.54 -7.35 -12.83
N GLY A 671 -9.41 -7.29 -14.16
CA GLY A 671 -9.53 -8.46 -15.04
C GLY A 671 -8.30 -9.37 -15.02
N ASN A 672 -7.13 -8.80 -14.72
CA ASN A 672 -5.89 -9.54 -14.63
C ASN A 672 -5.77 -10.22 -13.25
N VAL A 673 -5.85 -11.55 -13.25
CA VAL A 673 -5.78 -12.39 -12.03
C VAL A 673 -4.47 -12.25 -11.26
N ASN A 674 -3.38 -11.78 -11.90
CA ASN A 674 -2.12 -11.54 -11.21
C ASN A 674 -2.14 -10.25 -10.35
N GLU A 675 -2.98 -9.29 -10.72
CA GLU A 675 -3.18 -8.07 -9.92
C GLU A 675 -4.01 -8.37 -8.67
N ILE A 676 -4.96 -9.29 -8.80
CA ILE A 676 -5.91 -9.68 -7.75
C ILE A 676 -5.88 -11.21 -7.51
N PRO A 677 -4.77 -11.74 -6.97
CA PRO A 677 -4.69 -13.17 -6.67
C PRO A 677 -5.79 -13.61 -5.70
N PRO A 678 -6.17 -14.91 -5.71
CA PRO A 678 -7.21 -15.43 -4.83
C PRO A 678 -6.94 -15.15 -3.34
N GLY A 679 -8.02 -14.96 -2.58
CA GLY A 679 -7.95 -14.65 -1.14
C GLY A 679 -8.93 -13.55 -0.73
N TYR A 680 -8.74 -13.00 0.47
CA TYR A 680 -9.63 -11.98 1.02
C TYR A 680 -9.04 -10.58 0.91
N TYR A 681 -9.92 -9.62 0.63
CA TYR A 681 -9.58 -8.21 0.56
C TYR A 681 -10.55 -7.40 1.40
N MET A 682 -10.04 -6.37 2.06
CA MET A 682 -10.79 -5.31 2.71
C MET A 682 -11.15 -4.26 1.66
N LEU A 683 -12.43 -4.17 1.30
CA LEU A 683 -12.98 -3.18 0.37
C LEU A 683 -13.42 -1.93 1.13
N PHE A 684 -12.85 -0.79 0.75
CA PHE A 684 -13.15 0.52 1.33
C PHE A 684 -13.76 1.45 0.27
N VAL A 685 -14.69 2.29 0.70
CA VAL A 685 -15.05 3.51 -0.04
C VAL A 685 -14.46 4.72 0.70
N VAL A 686 -13.84 5.63 -0.04
CA VAL A 686 -13.13 6.79 0.52
C VAL A 686 -13.74 8.07 -0.05
N ASN A 687 -14.17 8.96 0.85
CA ASN A 687 -14.81 10.22 0.47
C ASN A 687 -13.78 11.28 0.00
N ALA A 688 -14.27 12.44 -0.44
CA ALA A 688 -13.44 13.54 -0.91
C ALA A 688 -12.47 14.15 0.12
N ASN A 689 -12.68 13.90 1.42
CA ASN A 689 -11.77 14.33 2.48
C ASN A 689 -10.72 13.26 2.83
N GLY A 690 -10.69 12.14 2.10
CA GLY A 690 -9.82 11.00 2.37
C GLY A 690 -10.30 10.08 3.50
N VAL A 691 -11.52 10.26 4.00
CA VAL A 691 -12.05 9.43 5.11
C VAL A 691 -12.57 8.10 4.57
N PRO A 692 -12.02 6.94 5.02
CA PRO A 692 -12.49 5.63 4.59
C PRO A 692 -13.67 5.12 5.40
N SER A 693 -14.52 4.31 4.75
CA SER A 693 -15.53 3.48 5.43
C SER A 693 -14.89 2.44 6.35
N ILE A 694 -15.69 1.78 7.18
CA ILE A 694 -15.29 0.44 7.65
C ILE A 694 -15.27 -0.49 6.43
N ALA A 695 -14.30 -1.39 6.36
CA ALA A 695 -14.15 -2.32 5.26
C ALA A 695 -15.31 -3.31 5.20
N ASN A 696 -15.74 -3.63 3.98
CA ASN A 696 -16.44 -4.87 3.69
C ASN A 696 -15.42 -5.91 3.19
N PHE A 697 -15.44 -7.12 3.73
CA PHE A 697 -14.59 -8.20 3.22
C PHE A 697 -15.18 -8.77 1.92
N ILE A 698 -14.34 -8.90 0.91
CA ILE A 698 -14.66 -9.59 -0.34
C ILE A 698 -13.69 -10.77 -0.54
N LYS A 699 -14.20 -11.91 -1.01
CA LYS A 699 -13.39 -13.06 -1.41
C LYS A 699 -13.18 -13.07 -2.93
N VAL A 700 -11.94 -13.23 -3.37
CA VAL A 700 -11.61 -13.52 -4.75
C VAL A 700 -11.35 -15.02 -4.84
N PRO A 701 -12.15 -15.78 -5.61
CA PRO A 701 -12.01 -17.23 -5.67
C PRO A 701 -10.79 -17.63 -6.50
N GLN A 702 -10.30 -18.85 -6.27
CA GLN A 702 -9.37 -19.48 -7.21
C GLN A 702 -10.09 -19.80 -8.52
N ALA A 703 -9.38 -19.80 -9.65
CA ALA A 703 -9.96 -20.08 -10.96
C ALA A 703 -10.70 -21.43 -11.03
N ALA A 704 -10.26 -22.44 -10.25
CA ALA A 704 -10.91 -23.74 -10.15
C ALA A 704 -12.18 -23.75 -9.28
N ASP A 705 -12.32 -22.77 -8.37
CA ASP A 705 -13.48 -22.57 -7.49
C ASP A 705 -14.57 -21.70 -8.12
N VAL A 706 -14.30 -21.13 -9.30
CA VAL A 706 -15.33 -20.46 -10.08
C VAL A 706 -16.34 -21.52 -10.48
N PRO A 707 -17.62 -21.45 -10.04
CA PRO A 707 -18.64 -22.26 -10.64
C PRO A 707 -18.57 -21.94 -12.13
N VAL A 708 -18.11 -22.90 -12.94
CA VAL A 708 -18.24 -22.80 -14.39
C VAL A 708 -19.72 -22.50 -14.59
N PRO A 709 -20.11 -21.34 -15.15
CA PRO A 709 -21.50 -21.12 -15.52
C PRO A 709 -21.90 -22.37 -16.28
N PRO A 710 -22.98 -23.08 -15.90
CA PRO A 710 -23.29 -24.37 -16.51
C PRO A 710 -23.22 -24.17 -18.01
N SER A 711 -22.30 -24.89 -18.66
CA SER A 711 -22.03 -24.66 -20.07
C SER A 711 -23.33 -24.87 -20.82
N THR A 712 -23.86 -23.80 -21.41
CA THR A 712 -25.15 -23.87 -22.08
C THR A 712 -24.94 -24.70 -23.33
N THR A 713 -25.64 -25.83 -23.44
CA THR A 713 -25.61 -26.61 -24.68
C THR A 713 -26.38 -25.85 -25.74
N LEU A 714 -25.65 -25.33 -26.72
CA LEU A 714 -26.23 -24.55 -27.81
C LEU A 714 -26.79 -25.46 -28.90
N LEU A 715 -26.08 -26.54 -29.24
CA LEU A 715 -26.44 -27.51 -30.29
C LEU A 715 -26.17 -28.94 -29.79
N GLY A 716 -27.07 -29.89 -30.05
CA GLY A 716 -26.91 -31.29 -29.66
C GLY A 716 -27.20 -31.53 -28.17
N ASN A 717 -26.74 -32.66 -27.65
CA ASN A 717 -26.77 -33.00 -26.23
C ASN A 717 -25.73 -34.11 -25.90
N GLU A 718 -25.58 -34.46 -24.63
CA GLU A 718 -24.63 -35.48 -24.16
C GLU A 718 -25.14 -36.93 -24.30
N THR A 719 -26.17 -37.19 -25.11
CA THR A 719 -26.63 -38.57 -25.36
C THR A 719 -25.65 -39.30 -26.26
N VAL A 720 -25.23 -40.50 -25.83
CA VAL A 720 -24.47 -41.42 -26.68
C VAL A 720 -25.45 -42.27 -27.47
N GLU A 721 -25.57 -41.97 -28.76
CA GLU A 721 -26.43 -42.67 -29.70
C GLU A 721 -26.02 -44.15 -29.89
N SER A 722 -26.96 -44.99 -30.33
CA SER A 722 -26.81 -46.45 -30.33
C SER A 722 -26.05 -47.02 -31.54
N GLN A 723 -26.07 -46.34 -32.69
CA GLN A 723 -25.51 -46.89 -33.93
C GLN A 723 -24.11 -46.36 -34.21
N ASP A 724 -23.28 -47.21 -34.79
CA ASP A 724 -21.97 -46.82 -35.29
C ASP A 724 -22.07 -46.36 -36.74
N ASN A 725 -21.41 -45.24 -37.05
CA ASN A 725 -21.22 -44.77 -38.40
C ASN A 725 -19.74 -44.57 -38.70
N THR A 726 -19.31 -45.11 -39.84
CA THR A 726 -17.91 -45.13 -40.25
C THR A 726 -17.76 -44.37 -41.56
N ASN A 727 -16.91 -43.34 -41.56
CA ASN A 727 -16.64 -42.56 -42.78
C ASN A 727 -15.28 -42.94 -43.35
N ALA A 728 -15.18 -42.89 -44.68
CA ALA A 728 -13.93 -43.09 -45.40
C ALA A 728 -13.02 -41.85 -45.30
N GLY A 729 -11.70 -42.07 -45.38
CA GLY A 729 -10.69 -41.01 -45.37
C GLY A 729 -10.95 -39.93 -46.41
N GLY A 730 -10.87 -38.67 -45.99
CA GLY A 730 -11.06 -37.49 -46.81
C GLY A 730 -12.48 -37.28 -47.33
N SER A 731 -13.48 -37.93 -46.75
CA SER A 731 -14.90 -37.74 -47.07
C SER A 731 -15.63 -37.16 -45.86
N PRO A 732 -15.90 -35.85 -45.82
CA PRO A 732 -16.56 -35.23 -44.69
C PRO A 732 -18.05 -35.53 -44.70
N GLU A 733 -18.63 -35.75 -43.53
CA GLU A 733 -20.06 -35.93 -43.33
C GLU A 733 -20.57 -34.96 -42.27
N ALA A 734 -21.73 -34.37 -42.52
CA ALA A 734 -22.34 -33.37 -41.67
C ALA A 734 -23.72 -33.80 -41.19
N PHE A 735 -24.00 -33.53 -39.92
CA PHE A 735 -25.23 -33.92 -39.21
C PHE A 735 -26.02 -32.66 -38.82
N PRO A 736 -27.34 -32.64 -39.04
CA PRO A 736 -28.15 -31.46 -38.78
C PRO A 736 -28.50 -31.33 -37.29
N PHE A 737 -28.45 -30.11 -36.78
CA PHE A 737 -28.88 -29.76 -35.43
C PHE A 737 -29.67 -28.45 -35.45
N ILE A 738 -30.71 -28.34 -34.63
CA ILE A 738 -31.39 -27.07 -34.37
C ILE A 738 -30.79 -26.52 -33.08
N ALA A 739 -30.35 -25.26 -33.11
CA ALA A 739 -29.82 -24.61 -31.91
C ALA A 739 -30.93 -24.47 -30.86
N ALA A 740 -30.71 -25.00 -29.66
CA ALA A 740 -31.65 -24.90 -28.56
C ALA A 740 -31.65 -23.48 -27.96
N GLU A 741 -30.47 -22.84 -27.92
CA GLU A 741 -30.23 -21.53 -27.32
C GLU A 741 -29.38 -20.65 -28.26
N SER A 742 -29.43 -19.33 -28.05
CA SER A 742 -28.54 -18.38 -28.73
C SER A 742 -27.30 -18.15 -27.88
N GLY A 743 -26.11 -18.10 -28.48
CA GLY A 743 -24.88 -17.90 -27.71
C GLY A 743 -23.63 -17.88 -28.57
N MET A 744 -22.48 -17.66 -27.91
CA MET A 744 -21.16 -17.71 -28.52
C MET A 744 -20.54 -19.09 -28.32
N THR A 745 -20.44 -19.91 -29.36
CA THR A 745 -19.85 -21.25 -29.24
C THR A 745 -18.35 -21.14 -29.00
N ASN A 746 -17.77 -21.89 -28.07
CA ASN A 746 -16.30 -21.97 -27.92
C ASN A 746 -15.76 -23.40 -27.79
N THR A 747 -16.63 -24.39 -27.65
CA THR A 747 -16.23 -25.78 -27.37
C THR A 747 -17.14 -26.77 -28.10
N MET A 748 -16.55 -27.80 -28.71
CA MET A 748 -17.28 -28.94 -29.27
C MET A 748 -16.87 -30.22 -28.56
N ARG A 749 -17.85 -31.10 -28.30
CA ARG A 749 -17.62 -32.46 -27.80
C ARG A 749 -18.18 -33.48 -28.78
N ILE A 750 -17.41 -34.56 -29.01
CA ILE A 750 -17.80 -35.70 -29.87
C ILE A 750 -17.49 -37.02 -29.19
N PHE A 751 -18.46 -37.93 -29.18
CA PHE A 751 -18.24 -39.29 -28.70
C PHE A 751 -17.66 -40.16 -29.81
N VAL A 752 -16.44 -40.65 -29.58
CA VAL A 752 -15.72 -41.52 -30.53
C VAL A 752 -15.95 -42.97 -30.15
N SER A 753 -16.38 -43.78 -31.11
CA SER A 753 -16.72 -45.18 -30.86
C SER A 753 -15.49 -46.06 -30.65
N ASN A 754 -15.70 -47.31 -30.20
CA ASN A 754 -14.62 -48.22 -29.85
C ASN A 754 -13.75 -48.68 -31.03
N THR A 755 -14.26 -48.63 -32.26
CA THR A 755 -13.52 -49.13 -33.43
C THR A 755 -12.94 -48.02 -34.30
N ASN A 756 -12.94 -46.78 -33.81
CA ASN A 756 -12.21 -45.69 -34.43
C ASN A 756 -10.71 -45.99 -34.44
N THR A 757 -10.10 -45.84 -35.61
CA THR A 757 -8.64 -45.93 -35.80
C THR A 757 -8.03 -44.62 -36.28
N ALA A 758 -8.85 -43.59 -36.49
CA ALA A 758 -8.37 -42.28 -36.90
C ALA A 758 -7.50 -41.65 -35.82
N THR A 759 -6.29 -41.21 -36.19
CA THR A 759 -5.37 -40.48 -35.30
C THR A 759 -5.64 -38.98 -35.27
N LYS A 760 -6.41 -38.47 -36.23
CA LYS A 760 -6.84 -37.07 -36.33
C LYS A 760 -8.28 -36.97 -36.81
N ILE A 761 -9.09 -36.16 -36.14
CA ILE A 761 -10.46 -35.88 -36.54
C ILE A 761 -10.62 -34.36 -36.68
N HIS A 762 -10.93 -33.90 -37.87
CA HIS A 762 -11.38 -32.53 -38.13
C HIS A 762 -12.86 -32.44 -37.81
N VAL A 763 -13.22 -31.45 -37.01
CA VAL A 763 -14.60 -31.14 -36.66
C VAL A 763 -14.92 -29.71 -37.05
N GLY A 764 -16.16 -29.43 -37.43
CA GLY A 764 -16.55 -28.08 -37.81
C GLY A 764 -18.05 -27.84 -37.74
N LEU A 765 -18.40 -26.57 -37.61
CA LEU A 765 -19.77 -26.08 -37.61
C LEU A 765 -20.03 -25.33 -38.92
N TYR A 766 -21.10 -25.69 -39.61
CA TYR A 766 -21.55 -25.05 -40.83
C TYR A 766 -22.92 -24.39 -40.61
N ASN A 767 -23.16 -23.29 -41.31
CA ASN A 767 -24.52 -22.77 -41.46
C ASN A 767 -25.33 -23.66 -42.42
N THR A 768 -26.62 -23.37 -42.56
CA THR A 768 -27.50 -24.08 -43.50
C THR A 768 -27.65 -23.30 -44.81
N SER A 769 -27.53 -23.98 -45.95
CA SER A 769 -27.84 -23.46 -47.28
C SER A 769 -28.87 -24.37 -47.96
N GLY A 770 -30.12 -23.91 -48.04
CA GLY A 770 -31.23 -24.74 -48.49
C GLY A 770 -31.47 -25.92 -47.54
N SER A 771 -31.41 -27.15 -48.06
CA SER A 771 -31.53 -28.39 -47.27
C SER A 771 -30.18 -28.99 -46.83
N ASN A 772 -29.07 -28.31 -47.11
CA ASN A 772 -27.70 -28.84 -47.02
C ASN A 772 -26.83 -27.96 -46.08
N PRO A 773 -25.66 -28.43 -45.61
CA PRO A 773 -24.66 -27.55 -45.03
C PRO A 773 -24.22 -26.48 -46.05
N GLY A 774 -23.87 -25.30 -45.55
CA GLY A 774 -23.44 -24.15 -46.35
C GLY A 774 -21.96 -23.85 -46.20
N SER A 775 -21.66 -22.68 -45.65
CA SER A 775 -20.30 -22.21 -45.38
C SER A 775 -19.83 -22.65 -43.99
N LEU A 776 -18.56 -23.02 -43.89
CA LEU A 776 -17.89 -23.35 -42.63
C LEU A 776 -17.81 -22.08 -41.77
N MET A 777 -18.37 -22.15 -40.56
CA MET A 777 -18.35 -21.06 -39.59
C MET A 777 -17.12 -21.13 -38.69
N THR A 778 -16.83 -22.33 -38.16
CA THR A 778 -15.67 -22.58 -37.30
C THR A 778 -15.24 -24.03 -37.39
N SER A 779 -13.98 -24.34 -37.11
CA SER A 779 -13.46 -25.72 -37.12
C SER A 779 -12.28 -25.89 -36.18
N ALA A 780 -12.03 -27.13 -35.78
CA ALA A 780 -10.86 -27.53 -35.02
C ALA A 780 -10.43 -28.97 -35.35
N VAL A 781 -9.32 -29.40 -34.76
CA VAL A 781 -8.76 -30.74 -34.96
C VAL A 781 -8.56 -31.41 -33.61
N ILE A 782 -9.14 -32.60 -33.45
CA ILE A 782 -8.87 -33.52 -32.35
C ILE A 782 -7.69 -34.39 -32.77
N ASN A 783 -6.58 -34.30 -32.03
CA ASN A 783 -5.42 -35.16 -32.22
C ASN A 783 -5.49 -36.32 -31.21
N ASN A 784 -5.17 -37.53 -31.66
CA ASN A 784 -5.17 -38.75 -30.85
C ASN A 784 -6.49 -38.97 -30.09
N PRO A 785 -7.63 -39.10 -30.80
CA PRO A 785 -8.93 -39.24 -30.17
C PRO A 785 -8.99 -40.49 -29.27
N ILE A 786 -9.65 -40.35 -28.13
CA ILE A 786 -9.87 -41.40 -27.14
C ILE A 786 -11.14 -42.16 -27.51
N ASN A 787 -11.00 -43.47 -27.76
CA ASN A 787 -12.14 -44.35 -28.04
C ASN A 787 -13.00 -44.58 -26.79
N LYS A 788 -14.31 -44.81 -26.97
CA LYS A 788 -15.33 -44.96 -25.90
C LYS A 788 -15.44 -43.75 -24.96
N ALA A 789 -15.07 -42.57 -25.44
CA ALA A 789 -15.08 -41.35 -24.65
C ALA A 789 -15.58 -40.15 -25.45
N TRP A 790 -16.08 -39.18 -24.70
CA TRP A 790 -16.28 -37.82 -25.20
C TRP A 790 -14.92 -37.14 -25.36
N ASN A 791 -14.63 -36.71 -26.59
CA ASN A 791 -13.45 -35.94 -26.93
C ASN A 791 -13.86 -34.47 -27.03
N THR A 792 -13.15 -33.61 -26.31
CA THR A 792 -13.42 -32.17 -26.25
C THR A 792 -12.38 -31.41 -27.07
N VAL A 793 -12.84 -30.40 -27.81
CA VAL A 793 -11.96 -29.51 -28.57
C VAL A 793 -12.47 -28.07 -28.53
N ALA A 794 -11.55 -27.13 -28.34
CA ALA A 794 -11.85 -25.70 -28.42
C ALA A 794 -12.06 -25.27 -29.88
N LEU A 795 -13.07 -24.44 -30.11
CA LEU A 795 -13.38 -23.84 -31.39
C LEU A 795 -13.08 -22.33 -31.36
N PRO A 796 -12.56 -21.75 -32.45
CA PRO A 796 -12.65 -20.31 -32.67
C PRO A 796 -14.11 -19.82 -32.49
N PRO A 797 -14.37 -18.79 -31.67
CA PRO A 797 -15.74 -18.43 -31.32
C PRO A 797 -16.59 -17.93 -32.49
N VAL A 798 -17.83 -18.41 -32.58
CA VAL A 798 -18.84 -17.93 -33.53
C VAL A 798 -20.22 -17.90 -32.87
N SER A 799 -21.06 -16.96 -33.30
CA SER A 799 -22.41 -16.83 -32.77
C SER A 799 -23.37 -17.82 -33.43
N VAL A 800 -24.25 -18.42 -32.63
CA VAL A 800 -25.39 -19.22 -33.08
C VAL A 800 -26.69 -18.64 -32.54
N THR A 801 -27.79 -18.87 -33.25
CA THR A 801 -29.11 -18.32 -32.92
C THR A 801 -30.10 -19.44 -32.67
N ALA A 802 -30.78 -19.39 -31.53
CA ALA A 802 -31.83 -20.34 -31.13
C ALA A 802 -32.86 -20.55 -32.25
N GLY A 803 -33.30 -21.79 -32.44
CA GLY A 803 -34.24 -22.18 -33.48
C GLY A 803 -33.64 -22.26 -34.90
N THR A 804 -32.37 -21.91 -35.10
CA THR A 804 -31.70 -21.98 -36.40
C THR A 804 -31.06 -23.36 -36.63
N LYS A 805 -31.19 -23.90 -37.84
CA LYS A 805 -30.54 -25.16 -38.25
C LYS A 805 -29.06 -24.90 -38.58
N TYR A 806 -28.18 -25.69 -37.98
CA TYR A 806 -26.75 -25.76 -38.26
C TYR A 806 -26.34 -27.20 -38.53
N TRP A 807 -25.11 -27.39 -39.01
CA TRP A 807 -24.57 -28.70 -39.30
C TRP A 807 -23.22 -28.91 -38.64
N ILE A 808 -23.08 -30.00 -37.89
CA ILE A 808 -21.80 -30.40 -37.31
C ILE A 808 -21.18 -31.45 -38.23
N ALA A 809 -19.99 -31.18 -38.75
CA ALA A 809 -19.29 -32.04 -39.68
C ALA A 809 -18.04 -32.69 -39.08
N PHE A 810 -17.78 -33.93 -39.50
CA PHE A 810 -16.59 -34.69 -39.11
C PHE A 810 -15.88 -35.23 -40.34
N MET A 811 -14.55 -35.24 -40.27
CA MET A 811 -13.68 -35.82 -41.28
C MET A 811 -12.37 -36.26 -40.67
N HIS A 812 -11.65 -37.16 -41.33
CA HIS A 812 -10.25 -37.44 -41.06
C HIS A 812 -9.47 -37.45 -42.39
N PRO A 813 -8.20 -37.05 -42.42
CA PRO A 813 -7.41 -37.07 -43.66
C PRO A 813 -7.24 -38.51 -44.21
N PRO A 814 -7.03 -38.69 -45.52
CA PRO A 814 -6.64 -39.97 -46.09
C PRO A 814 -5.44 -40.57 -45.36
N GLN A 815 -5.41 -41.90 -45.21
CA GLN A 815 -4.33 -42.66 -44.54
C GLN A 815 -4.21 -42.45 -43.01
N SER A 816 -5.10 -41.67 -42.38
CA SER A 816 -5.04 -41.44 -40.92
C SER A 816 -5.79 -42.46 -40.06
N GLY A 817 -6.42 -43.48 -40.67
CA GLY A 817 -7.30 -44.47 -40.05
C GLY A 817 -8.71 -44.43 -40.65
N ASN A 818 -9.72 -44.91 -39.93
CA ASN A 818 -11.14 -44.66 -40.19
C ASN A 818 -11.77 -43.98 -38.97
N ILE A 819 -12.54 -42.91 -39.19
CA ILE A 819 -13.33 -42.31 -38.12
C ILE A 819 -14.59 -43.15 -37.87
N GLN A 820 -14.88 -43.44 -36.60
CA GLN A 820 -16.15 -44.03 -36.21
C GLN A 820 -16.79 -43.26 -35.08
N VAL A 821 -18.01 -42.75 -35.32
CA VAL A 821 -18.80 -41.96 -34.39
C VAL A 821 -20.12 -42.65 -34.10
N LYS A 822 -20.75 -42.28 -32.99
CA LYS A 822 -22.10 -42.74 -32.65
C LYS A 822 -23.14 -41.82 -33.28
N VAL A 823 -24.14 -42.40 -33.94
CA VAL A 823 -25.21 -41.67 -34.66
C VAL A 823 -26.60 -42.24 -34.37
N LYS A 824 -27.61 -41.42 -34.61
CA LYS A 824 -29.02 -41.77 -34.48
C LYS A 824 -29.60 -42.14 -35.85
N ALA A 825 -30.21 -43.31 -35.97
CA ALA A 825 -30.98 -43.66 -37.18
C ALA A 825 -32.19 -42.74 -37.35
N SER A 826 -32.44 -42.33 -38.59
CA SER A 826 -33.62 -41.56 -38.99
C SER A 826 -34.54 -42.39 -39.88
N SER A 827 -35.85 -42.22 -39.73
CA SER A 827 -36.85 -42.72 -40.67
C SER A 827 -37.37 -41.63 -41.63
N SER A 828 -36.85 -40.40 -41.56
CA SER A 828 -37.28 -39.24 -42.36
C SER A 828 -36.10 -38.54 -43.05
N GLY A 829 -36.33 -38.00 -44.24
CA GLY A 829 -35.32 -37.51 -45.21
C GLY A 829 -34.43 -36.31 -44.81
N ASP A 830 -34.45 -35.86 -43.56
CA ASP A 830 -33.48 -34.91 -42.99
C ASP A 830 -32.26 -35.65 -42.42
N GLY A 831 -31.59 -36.36 -43.31
CA GLY A 831 -30.43 -37.19 -43.01
C GLY A 831 -29.11 -36.43 -42.89
N SER A 832 -28.06 -37.11 -42.43
CA SER A 832 -26.69 -36.61 -42.60
C SER A 832 -26.37 -36.47 -44.08
N GLN A 833 -25.46 -35.55 -44.40
CA GLN A 833 -25.01 -35.34 -45.76
C GLN A 833 -23.51 -35.56 -45.85
N VAL A 834 -23.10 -36.35 -46.85
CA VAL A 834 -21.68 -36.46 -47.24
C VAL A 834 -21.38 -35.44 -48.33
N SER A 835 -20.20 -34.82 -48.29
CA SER A 835 -19.76 -33.93 -49.37
C SER A 835 -19.46 -34.72 -50.64
N SER A 836 -19.83 -34.20 -51.81
CA SER A 836 -19.42 -34.78 -53.10
C SER A 836 -17.92 -34.61 -53.38
N VAL A 837 -17.22 -33.76 -52.61
CA VAL A 837 -15.77 -33.59 -52.69
C VAL A 837 -15.09 -34.59 -51.76
N SER A 838 -14.25 -35.45 -52.33
CA SER A 838 -13.52 -36.51 -51.63
C SER A 838 -12.00 -36.25 -51.59
N ASN A 839 -11.25 -37.10 -50.89
CA ASN A 839 -9.80 -37.02 -50.72
C ASN A 839 -9.30 -35.71 -50.05
N LEU A 840 -10.14 -35.10 -49.23
CA LEU A 840 -9.82 -33.86 -48.52
C LEU A 840 -8.89 -34.09 -47.32
N THR A 841 -7.96 -33.17 -47.08
CA THR A 841 -7.10 -33.16 -45.89
C THR A 841 -7.61 -32.25 -44.77
N THR A 842 -8.57 -31.36 -45.07
CA THR A 842 -9.26 -30.48 -44.12
C THR A 842 -10.75 -30.35 -44.50
N LEU A 843 -11.59 -29.86 -43.58
CA LEU A 843 -13.00 -29.60 -43.88
C LEU A 843 -13.14 -28.50 -44.96
N PRO A 844 -14.05 -28.67 -45.95
CA PRO A 844 -14.17 -27.73 -47.06
C PRO A 844 -14.80 -26.41 -46.61
N ALA A 845 -14.33 -25.27 -47.12
CA ALA A 845 -14.87 -23.96 -46.74
C ALA A 845 -16.37 -23.80 -47.12
N THR A 846 -16.80 -24.44 -48.21
CA THR A 846 -18.18 -24.49 -48.68
C THR A 846 -18.56 -25.93 -48.97
N TRP A 847 -19.77 -26.34 -48.58
CA TRP A 847 -20.22 -27.71 -48.77
C TRP A 847 -20.75 -27.96 -50.19
N ALA A 848 -20.29 -29.04 -50.83
CA ALA A 848 -20.85 -29.51 -52.10
C ALA A 848 -21.78 -30.70 -51.82
N PRO A 849 -23.10 -30.61 -52.12
CA PRO A 849 -24.05 -31.65 -51.76
C PRO A 849 -23.73 -33.01 -52.42
N GLY A 850 -23.56 -34.04 -51.61
CA GLY A 850 -23.43 -35.44 -52.03
C GLY A 850 -24.61 -36.30 -51.57
N PRO A 851 -24.42 -37.62 -51.40
CA PRO A 851 -25.46 -38.52 -50.90
C PRO A 851 -25.96 -38.13 -49.51
N ASN A 852 -27.27 -38.30 -49.28
CA ASN A 852 -27.89 -38.17 -47.97
C ASN A 852 -28.10 -39.56 -47.36
N PHE A 853 -27.78 -39.72 -46.07
CA PHE A 853 -27.96 -40.97 -45.34
C PHE A 853 -29.04 -40.82 -44.27
N PRO A 854 -29.82 -41.87 -43.97
CA PRO A 854 -30.93 -41.80 -43.02
C PRO A 854 -30.43 -41.81 -41.57
N THR A 855 -29.65 -40.81 -41.17
CA THR A 855 -29.17 -40.60 -39.80
C THR A 855 -29.49 -39.16 -39.38
N SER A 856 -30.23 -38.96 -38.29
CA SER A 856 -30.82 -37.66 -37.93
C SER A 856 -29.97 -36.87 -36.91
N GLY A 857 -28.83 -37.41 -36.50
CA GLY A 857 -27.98 -36.80 -35.48
C GLY A 857 -26.76 -37.64 -35.17
N SER A 858 -25.82 -37.02 -34.47
CA SER A 858 -24.59 -37.63 -33.97
C SER A 858 -24.46 -37.37 -32.47
N SER A 859 -23.70 -38.23 -31.77
CA SER A 859 -23.30 -38.04 -30.38
C SER A 859 -22.28 -36.92 -30.27
N THR A 860 -22.75 -35.70 -30.50
CA THR A 860 -21.97 -34.46 -30.55
C THR A 860 -22.78 -33.29 -30.04
N TYR A 861 -22.11 -32.36 -29.38
CA TYR A 861 -22.73 -31.12 -28.96
C TYR A 861 -21.74 -29.97 -28.87
N ILE A 862 -22.27 -28.76 -28.88
CA ILE A 862 -21.51 -27.51 -28.82
C ILE A 862 -21.96 -26.71 -27.60
N LEU A 863 -20.99 -26.15 -26.90
CA LEU A 863 -21.16 -25.40 -25.67
C LEU A 863 -20.78 -23.92 -25.88
N GLU A 864 -21.44 -23.06 -25.10
CA GLU A 864 -20.98 -21.70 -24.77
C GLU A 864 -19.94 -21.69 -23.65
#